data_AF-F2BWQ5-F1
#
_entry.id   AF-F2BWQ5-F1
#
_cell.length_a   1.000
_cell.length_b   1.000
_cell.length_c   1.000
_cell.angle_alpha   90.00
_cell.angle_beta   90.00
_cell.angle_gamma   90.00
#
_symmetry.space_group_name_H-M   'P 1'
#
loop_
_entity.id
_entity.type
_entity.pdbx_description
1 polymer ?
#
loop_
_entity_poly.entity_id
_entity_poly.type
_entity_poly.pdbx_seq_one_letter_code
_entity_poly.pdbx_strand_id
1 'polypeptide(L)'
;MNRVFKIIWNKSKCCFSVVSEIAKNHKKTKVVSKKTLVLFVSAFLVGSMGIAHAEDPAASLTAHYVSVKGESQDNKSNYKNDGAKGKGAVAIGEKALASKGGAVSIGRNAHIGGNGGNTSGEGSVAIGDNSLITTNGLDLASIAIGKNAKVLNGSGKQERGLSFTPDNFAAPRFFRDDTLPKNADKVPGGIAIGTNSYARTGSIQLGHHTFAGYKMGGIDVTNANEEANIVGMTTVGTNTYNKGALANMYGAYSIITGDFTGAGGMNSLNYGPQNFGANVVGSLNSIRSKGHDGSSGVANSIVGVANTVENANGTLVYGAGNKITNSIKHISPEAGFTTLKSWEDTVTGLQTAIKNSKSGGAVLAIGGGNVADYVLHSQLVGVNNTVTGTENKVSEYNMVDGYKNTVTNGTHVTMIGSENTATDSESTLVMGDKQKVTKVKHGVLLGSQDAEKETTVSDVVAIGHNAYVGKEGGIALGSYSIASIDKGIIGYDPLTGKASTETSAIWKATQAALSVGSTEDKNNLITRQITGVAAGTEDTDAVNVAQLKALEKKLSKGGSNVEVVGDKKTGIVVEKDPKENTSTPSTGGTTPSTGGTTTAPVDESKTVYKVKLDKKVDVGNISIDGSENQETITIGKGDNNVIVNNTGLTIKDGPSVTKNGINAGNKKITNVADATEDSDAVNYKQLKQATQGMAEVSGEMNHVGAHSAALAALHPLDFDPDEKLDIAAGVGNYNGSNAVAIGAYYRPNESTMISVGGSFGSGKNMVNAGVSVKVGQGNNVSRSRIAMAKEIKDMRAELETFRKAFAGISQGEKVDPIKMKLFPDVEENHWAYEYVKELVKQGAIEGYPDGTFKGDRMMTRYEFAAMLYKAMQKGINVNKKILDEFEVELERFRIDVIAKDKDGNPTIERIRVNEKKKAK
;
A
#
# COMPACT_ATOMS: atom_id res chain seq x y z
N MET A 1 -6.99 -48.24 28.87
CA MET A 1 -5.80 -49.10 28.72
C MET A 1 -5.38 -49.08 27.27
N ASN A 2 -4.18 -48.56 26.96
CA ASN A 2 -3.27 -49.00 25.90
C ASN A 2 -1.96 -48.23 26.10
N ARG A 3 -0.84 -48.96 26.27
CA ARG A 3 0.46 -48.43 26.71
C ARG A 3 1.33 -48.03 25.51
N VAL A 4 2.06 -46.92 25.63
CA VAL A 4 3.01 -46.39 24.63
C VAL A 4 4.43 -46.92 24.94
N PHE A 5 5.20 -47.29 23.90
CA PHE A 5 6.62 -47.67 23.98
C PHE A 5 7.49 -46.67 23.19
N LYS A 6 8.77 -46.49 23.59
CA LYS A 6 9.75 -45.66 22.88
C LYS A 6 10.84 -46.53 22.24
N ILE A 7 11.25 -46.16 21.03
CA ILE A 7 12.16 -46.92 20.16
C ILE A 7 13.50 -46.19 20.09
N ILE A 8 14.62 -46.90 20.29
CA ILE A 8 15.98 -46.32 20.22
C ILE A 8 16.85 -47.13 19.25
N TRP A 9 17.68 -46.44 18.47
CA TRP A 9 18.54 -47.01 17.42
C TRP A 9 19.85 -47.57 17.99
N ASN A 10 20.17 -48.85 17.71
CA ASN A 10 21.43 -49.48 18.10
C ASN A 10 22.39 -49.58 16.91
N LYS A 11 23.50 -48.86 16.99
CA LYS A 11 24.48 -48.71 15.89
C LYS A 11 25.33 -49.95 15.62
N SER A 12 25.56 -50.86 16.57
CA SER A 12 26.39 -52.05 16.32
C SER A 12 25.68 -53.16 15.54
N LYS A 13 24.33 -53.13 15.50
CA LYS A 13 23.51 -54.09 14.74
C LYS A 13 22.73 -53.45 13.58
N CYS A 14 22.85 -52.13 13.39
CA CYS A 14 22.07 -51.34 12.44
C CYS A 14 20.56 -51.66 12.48
N CYS A 15 19.94 -51.66 13.66
CA CYS A 15 18.50 -51.79 13.83
C CYS A 15 17.98 -51.02 15.07
N PHE A 16 16.68 -50.69 15.06
CA PHE A 16 15.99 -50.14 16.24
C PHE A 16 15.72 -51.25 17.26
N SER A 17 16.17 -51.07 18.50
CA SER A 17 15.84 -51.98 19.60
C SER A 17 14.71 -51.39 20.44
N VAL A 18 13.68 -52.20 20.71
CA VAL A 18 12.64 -51.89 21.70
C VAL A 18 13.15 -52.40 23.04
N VAL A 19 13.46 -51.49 23.97
CA VAL A 19 13.86 -51.87 25.34
C VAL A 19 12.76 -51.42 26.28
N SER A 20 12.18 -52.38 27.01
CA SER A 20 11.22 -52.12 28.08
C SER A 20 11.99 -51.61 29.30
N GLU A 21 11.81 -50.34 29.66
CA GLU A 21 12.28 -49.82 30.94
C GLU A 21 11.40 -50.38 32.07
N ILE A 22 12.06 -50.95 33.08
CA ILE A 22 11.47 -51.73 34.19
C ILE A 22 11.31 -50.84 35.44
N ALA A 23 10.13 -50.95 36.08
CA ALA A 23 9.79 -50.74 37.49
C ALA A 23 9.81 -49.33 38.15
N LYS A 24 8.72 -49.05 38.90
CA LYS A 24 8.79 -48.74 40.35
C LYS A 24 7.70 -49.49 41.14
N ASN A 25 8.18 -50.47 41.93
CA ASN A 25 7.76 -51.03 43.24
C ASN A 25 6.27 -51.17 43.60
N HIS A 26 5.78 -52.32 44.09
CA HIS A 26 6.09 -52.86 45.42
C HIS A 26 6.50 -54.34 45.47
N LYS A 27 7.56 -54.66 46.25
CA LYS A 27 7.83 -55.99 46.83
C LYS A 27 7.24 -56.07 48.25
N LYS A 28 6.52 -57.17 48.51
CA LYS A 28 6.58 -58.17 49.62
C LYS A 28 6.42 -57.69 51.08
N THR A 29 5.74 -58.44 51.95
CA THR A 29 5.98 -59.87 52.33
C THR A 29 4.67 -60.51 52.87
N LYS A 30 4.39 -61.82 52.91
CA LYS A 30 5.15 -63.09 52.80
C LYS A 30 4.15 -64.24 52.48
N VAL A 31 4.70 -65.35 52.00
CA VAL A 31 4.08 -66.64 51.55
C VAL A 31 3.54 -67.44 52.77
N VAL A 32 2.55 -68.34 52.69
CA VAL A 32 2.72 -69.80 52.46
C VAL A 32 1.38 -70.58 52.34
N SER A 33 1.36 -71.44 51.30
CA SER A 33 0.74 -72.77 51.04
C SER A 33 -0.76 -73.12 51.19
N LYS A 34 -1.29 -73.60 50.04
CA LYS A 34 -2.04 -74.85 49.77
C LYS A 34 -2.83 -75.54 50.91
N LYS A 35 -4.12 -75.79 50.64
CA LYS A 35 -4.77 -77.12 50.39
C LYS A 35 -6.29 -76.87 50.17
N THR A 36 -6.90 -77.27 49.07
CA THR A 36 -7.42 -78.61 48.72
C THR A 36 -8.83 -78.89 49.29
N LEU A 37 -9.80 -78.97 48.36
CA LEU A 37 -10.95 -79.89 48.27
C LEU A 37 -12.23 -79.76 49.15
N VAL A 38 -13.36 -79.67 48.44
CA VAL A 38 -14.52 -80.60 48.42
C VAL A 38 -15.79 -80.35 49.27
N LEU A 39 -16.90 -80.49 48.52
CA LEU A 39 -18.31 -80.83 48.75
C LEU A 39 -19.27 -79.99 49.63
N PHE A 40 -20.41 -79.74 48.97
CA PHE A 40 -21.81 -79.73 49.45
C PHE A 40 -22.10 -80.46 50.78
N VAL A 41 -23.04 -79.91 51.57
CA VAL A 41 -24.39 -80.47 51.84
C VAL A 41 -25.21 -79.51 52.73
N SER A 42 -26.51 -79.54 52.45
CA SER A 42 -27.72 -78.87 52.97
C SER A 42 -28.14 -79.13 54.43
N ALA A 43 -28.97 -78.22 55.00
CA ALA A 43 -30.26 -78.45 55.72
C ALA A 43 -30.50 -77.32 56.77
N PHE A 44 -31.54 -76.47 56.71
CA PHE A 44 -33.00 -76.59 57.02
C PHE A 44 -33.39 -76.51 58.52
N LEU A 45 -34.32 -75.58 58.85
CA LEU A 45 -35.29 -75.46 59.99
C LEU A 45 -35.52 -73.95 60.28
N VAL A 46 -36.61 -73.23 59.96
CA VAL A 46 -38.09 -73.30 60.19
C VAL A 46 -38.56 -72.93 61.61
N GLY A 47 -39.44 -71.91 61.67
CA GLY A 47 -40.38 -71.55 62.76
C GLY A 47 -40.16 -70.12 63.30
N SER A 48 -41.13 -69.20 63.45
CA SER A 48 -42.61 -69.26 63.43
C SER A 48 -43.25 -67.84 63.36
N MET A 49 -44.55 -67.82 63.06
CA MET A 49 -45.51 -66.76 62.66
C MET A 49 -45.91 -65.63 63.65
N GLY A 50 -46.51 -64.56 63.07
CA GLY A 50 -47.66 -63.76 63.58
C GLY A 50 -47.32 -62.31 64.00
N ILE A 51 -48.05 -61.22 63.68
CA ILE A 51 -49.41 -60.94 63.18
C ILE A 51 -49.39 -59.56 62.45
N ALA A 52 -50.33 -59.38 61.53
CA ALA A 52 -50.54 -58.28 60.60
C ALA A 52 -50.88 -56.88 61.19
N HIS A 53 -50.49 -55.84 60.45
CA HIS A 53 -51.39 -54.75 60.07
C HIS A 53 -51.01 -54.27 58.66
N ALA A 54 -52.01 -54.19 57.79
CA ALA A 54 -51.90 -53.66 56.43
C ALA A 54 -52.37 -52.20 56.42
N GLU A 55 -51.58 -51.34 55.78
CA GLU A 55 -52.05 -50.22 54.97
C GLU A 55 -50.95 -49.87 53.93
N ASP A 56 -51.41 -49.36 52.79
CA ASP A 56 -50.94 -49.61 51.42
C ASP A 56 -49.79 -48.66 50.94
N PRO A 57 -49.30 -48.74 49.69
CA PRO A 57 -47.90 -48.51 49.33
C PRO A 57 -47.69 -47.15 48.66
N ALA A 58 -46.64 -46.43 49.06
CA ALA A 58 -46.11 -45.35 48.24
C ALA A 58 -44.72 -45.78 47.75
N ALA A 59 -44.69 -46.20 46.49
CA ALA A 59 -43.46 -46.36 45.74
C ALA A 59 -42.56 -45.12 45.91
N SER A 60 -41.37 -45.31 46.45
CA SER A 60 -40.24 -44.40 46.22
C SER A 60 -39.03 -45.22 45.81
N LEU A 61 -39.20 -45.98 44.72
CA LEU A 61 -38.09 -46.36 43.86
C LEU A 61 -37.90 -45.24 42.84
N THR A 62 -37.26 -44.15 43.25
CA THR A 62 -36.70 -43.15 42.33
C THR A 62 -35.19 -43.14 42.46
N ALA A 63 -34.58 -44.27 42.12
CA ALA A 63 -33.15 -44.34 41.90
C ALA A 63 -32.80 -43.65 40.57
N HIS A 64 -32.32 -42.41 40.64
CA HIS A 64 -31.59 -41.77 39.53
C HIS A 64 -30.10 -41.85 39.86
N TYR A 65 -29.41 -42.91 39.44
CA TYR A 65 -27.97 -43.03 39.71
C TYR A 65 -27.16 -42.15 38.75
N VAL A 66 -26.59 -41.08 39.29
CA VAL A 66 -25.32 -40.52 38.81
C VAL A 66 -24.24 -41.06 39.74
N SER A 67 -23.30 -41.85 39.22
CA SER A 67 -22.19 -42.40 40.03
C SER A 67 -21.03 -41.41 40.06
N VAL A 68 -20.70 -40.91 41.26
CA VAL A 68 -19.54 -40.05 41.51
C VAL A 68 -18.65 -40.75 42.53
N LYS A 69 -17.42 -41.09 42.14
CA LYS A 69 -16.40 -41.56 43.07
C LYS A 69 -15.73 -40.34 43.74
N GLY A 70 -16.31 -39.83 44.83
CA GLY A 70 -15.71 -38.80 45.67
C GLY A 70 -14.91 -39.39 46.82
N GLU A 71 -13.88 -38.68 47.28
CA GLU A 71 -13.09 -39.07 48.46
C GLU A 71 -13.59 -38.37 49.74
N SER A 72 -14.27 -37.22 49.60
CA SER A 72 -14.93 -36.53 50.72
C SER A 72 -16.39 -36.96 50.92
N GLN A 73 -16.80 -37.12 52.18
CA GLN A 73 -18.20 -37.32 52.61
C GLN A 73 -18.73 -36.15 53.46
N ASP A 74 -18.06 -34.99 53.44
CA ASP A 74 -18.49 -33.81 54.18
C ASP A 74 -19.82 -33.23 53.65
N ASN A 75 -20.45 -32.33 54.42
CA ASN A 75 -21.72 -31.67 54.04
C ASN A 75 -21.63 -30.80 52.77
N LYS A 76 -20.46 -30.64 52.16
CA LYS A 76 -20.23 -29.88 50.93
C LYS A 76 -19.79 -30.79 49.77
N SER A 77 -19.71 -32.10 49.97
CA SER A 77 -19.12 -33.07 49.04
C SER A 77 -19.99 -33.47 47.86
N ASN A 78 -21.29 -33.12 47.85
CA ASN A 78 -22.30 -33.66 46.93
C ASN A 78 -22.37 -35.20 46.95
N TYR A 79 -21.85 -35.86 48.00
CA TYR A 79 -21.88 -37.32 48.15
C TYR A 79 -23.32 -37.84 48.28
N LYS A 80 -24.23 -37.02 48.83
CA LYS A 80 -25.67 -37.32 48.93
C LYS A 80 -26.46 -36.90 47.68
N ASN A 81 -25.79 -36.48 46.60
CA ASN A 81 -26.39 -35.88 45.42
C ASN A 81 -27.27 -34.64 45.74
N ASP A 82 -26.90 -33.87 46.78
CA ASP A 82 -27.60 -32.69 47.29
C ASP A 82 -27.05 -31.35 46.75
N GLY A 83 -26.16 -31.41 45.76
CA GLY A 83 -25.56 -30.26 45.09
C GLY A 83 -26.51 -29.55 44.11
N ALA A 84 -27.55 -30.22 43.61
CA ALA A 84 -28.56 -29.63 42.74
C ALA A 84 -29.65 -28.95 43.60
N LYS A 85 -29.41 -27.70 44.01
CA LYS A 85 -30.30 -26.97 44.94
C LYS A 85 -31.34 -26.10 44.22
N GLY A 86 -31.09 -25.70 42.98
CA GLY A 86 -32.03 -24.92 42.19
C GLY A 86 -33.12 -25.77 41.52
N LYS A 87 -34.25 -25.13 41.17
CA LYS A 87 -35.36 -25.78 40.45
C LYS A 87 -34.88 -26.27 39.07
N GLY A 88 -34.97 -27.57 38.80
CA GLY A 88 -34.52 -28.15 37.52
C GLY A 88 -32.99 -28.12 37.31
N ALA A 89 -32.20 -27.95 38.38
CA ALA A 89 -30.76 -27.92 38.31
C ALA A 89 -30.14 -29.33 38.20
N VAL A 90 -28.93 -29.39 37.66
CA VAL A 90 -28.12 -30.62 37.54
C VAL A 90 -26.78 -30.38 38.21
N ALA A 91 -26.39 -31.24 39.16
CA ALA A 91 -25.08 -31.20 39.82
C ALA A 91 -24.44 -32.59 39.83
N ILE A 92 -23.31 -32.74 39.12
CA ILE A 92 -22.62 -34.02 38.91
C ILE A 92 -21.14 -33.86 39.21
N GLY A 93 -20.62 -34.57 40.20
CA GLY A 93 -19.20 -34.53 40.59
C GLY A 93 -18.99 -34.22 42.07
N GLU A 94 -17.80 -34.56 42.58
CA GLU A 94 -17.44 -34.30 43.98
C GLU A 94 -17.41 -32.79 44.23
N LYS A 95 -18.12 -32.32 45.25
CA LYS A 95 -18.29 -30.89 45.59
C LYS A 95 -18.96 -30.06 44.50
N ALA A 96 -19.66 -30.67 43.54
CA ALA A 96 -20.42 -29.91 42.55
C ALA A 96 -21.63 -29.21 43.20
N LEU A 97 -21.88 -27.94 42.87
CA LEU A 97 -23.00 -27.16 43.38
C LEU A 97 -23.68 -26.37 42.26
N ALA A 98 -24.98 -26.63 42.05
CA ALA A 98 -25.85 -25.85 41.18
C ALA A 98 -26.95 -25.19 42.03
N SER A 99 -26.71 -23.95 42.47
CA SER A 99 -27.59 -23.27 43.44
C SER A 99 -28.81 -22.54 42.83
N LYS A 100 -28.86 -22.36 41.51
CA LYS A 100 -29.88 -21.58 40.78
C LYS A 100 -30.75 -22.43 39.85
N GLY A 101 -31.92 -21.92 39.48
CA GLY A 101 -32.86 -22.60 38.57
C GLY A 101 -32.23 -22.91 37.21
N GLY A 102 -32.53 -24.09 36.65
CA GLY A 102 -32.02 -24.53 35.34
C GLY A 102 -30.49 -24.62 35.22
N ALA A 103 -29.75 -24.52 36.32
CA ALA A 103 -28.29 -24.48 36.31
C ALA A 103 -27.67 -25.87 36.15
N VAL A 104 -26.55 -25.96 35.44
CA VAL A 104 -25.83 -27.23 35.19
C VAL A 104 -24.40 -27.12 35.72
N SER A 105 -24.05 -27.93 36.72
CA SER A 105 -22.70 -28.01 37.31
C SER A 105 -22.14 -29.43 37.16
N ILE A 106 -21.10 -29.63 36.36
CA ILE A 106 -20.53 -30.95 36.08
C ILE A 106 -19.00 -30.92 36.22
N GLY A 107 -18.45 -31.68 37.17
CA GLY A 107 -17.01 -31.76 37.43
C GLY A 107 -16.69 -31.73 38.92
N ARG A 108 -15.44 -32.03 39.27
CA ARG A 108 -14.98 -31.91 40.65
C ARG A 108 -14.89 -30.43 41.03
N ASN A 109 -15.58 -30.04 42.09
CA ASN A 109 -15.67 -28.66 42.58
C ASN A 109 -16.20 -27.67 41.51
N ALA A 110 -17.03 -28.14 40.57
CA ALA A 110 -17.76 -27.29 39.64
C ALA A 110 -18.89 -26.56 40.36
N HIS A 111 -18.89 -25.23 40.36
CA HIS A 111 -19.70 -24.46 41.30
C HIS A 111 -20.40 -23.29 40.60
N ILE A 112 -21.73 -23.27 40.64
CA ILE A 112 -22.57 -22.12 40.32
C ILE A 112 -23.14 -21.58 41.63
N GLY A 113 -22.51 -20.50 42.10
CA GLY A 113 -22.89 -19.81 43.33
C GLY A 113 -24.11 -18.91 43.13
N GLY A 114 -24.73 -18.52 44.24
CA GLY A 114 -25.84 -17.57 44.26
C GLY A 114 -25.66 -16.57 45.37
N ASN A 115 -25.41 -15.31 45.02
CA ASN A 115 -25.26 -14.23 46.00
C ASN A 115 -25.74 -12.87 45.47
N GLY A 116 -26.42 -12.83 44.30
CA GLY A 116 -27.02 -11.63 43.74
C GLY A 116 -28.41 -11.34 44.33
N GLY A 117 -28.77 -10.05 44.37
CA GLY A 117 -30.07 -9.58 44.88
C GLY A 117 -31.24 -9.73 43.88
N ASN A 118 -30.99 -10.22 42.66
CA ASN A 118 -31.98 -10.46 41.62
C ASN A 118 -32.30 -11.96 41.47
N THR A 119 -33.57 -12.31 41.28
CA THR A 119 -34.05 -13.71 41.34
C THR A 119 -33.96 -14.50 40.02
N SER A 120 -33.28 -13.99 38.98
CA SER A 120 -33.43 -14.48 37.59
C SER A 120 -32.17 -15.02 36.90
N GLY A 121 -31.05 -15.26 37.59
CA GLY A 121 -29.83 -15.84 36.97
C GLY A 121 -29.91 -17.34 36.60
N GLU A 122 -31.05 -17.77 36.07
CA GLU A 122 -31.31 -19.17 35.69
C GLU A 122 -30.51 -19.57 34.42
N GLY A 123 -30.28 -20.88 34.26
CA GLY A 123 -29.70 -21.42 33.01
C GLY A 123 -28.17 -21.33 32.86
N SER A 124 -27.44 -21.02 33.94
CA SER A 124 -25.97 -21.02 33.91
C SER A 124 -25.36 -22.43 33.78
N VAL A 125 -24.20 -22.54 33.13
CA VAL A 125 -23.52 -23.82 32.86
C VAL A 125 -22.05 -23.76 33.31
N ALA A 126 -21.69 -24.55 34.31
CA ALA A 126 -20.33 -24.72 34.81
C ALA A 126 -19.88 -26.18 34.62
N ILE A 127 -18.91 -26.43 33.73
CA ILE A 127 -18.44 -27.78 33.41
C ILE A 127 -16.92 -27.82 33.47
N GLY A 128 -16.33 -28.64 34.34
CA GLY A 128 -14.88 -28.79 34.48
C GLY A 128 -14.40 -28.85 35.92
N ASP A 129 -13.14 -29.21 36.10
CA ASP A 129 -12.49 -29.26 37.40
C ASP A 129 -12.29 -27.84 37.96
N ASN A 130 -12.86 -27.53 39.12
CA ASN A 130 -12.90 -26.19 39.74
C ASN A 130 -13.51 -25.09 38.84
N SER A 131 -14.42 -25.42 37.92
CA SER A 131 -15.14 -24.36 37.20
C SER A 131 -16.04 -23.57 38.17
N LEU A 132 -16.10 -22.25 38.01
CA LEU A 132 -16.80 -21.37 38.95
C LEU A 132 -17.60 -20.29 38.22
N ILE A 133 -18.91 -20.27 38.41
CA ILE A 133 -19.73 -19.09 38.11
C ILE A 133 -20.14 -18.49 39.45
N THR A 134 -19.73 -17.26 39.70
CA THR A 134 -20.07 -16.54 40.93
C THR A 134 -20.43 -15.10 40.59
N THR A 135 -20.99 -14.41 41.57
CA THR A 135 -21.59 -13.09 41.35
C THR A 135 -21.19 -12.13 42.45
N ASN A 136 -21.09 -10.85 42.08
CA ASN A 136 -20.92 -9.72 42.98
C ASN A 136 -22.07 -8.75 42.71
N GLY A 137 -23.28 -9.14 43.14
CA GLY A 137 -24.50 -8.35 43.03
C GLY A 137 -25.45 -8.75 41.89
N LEU A 138 -24.97 -9.37 40.80
CA LEU A 138 -25.80 -9.77 39.64
C LEU A 138 -25.75 -11.27 39.34
N ASP A 139 -26.88 -11.95 39.51
CA ASP A 139 -27.06 -13.29 38.97
C ASP A 139 -27.52 -13.21 37.51
N LEU A 140 -26.64 -13.61 36.57
CA LEU A 140 -26.85 -13.61 35.12
C LEU A 140 -26.58 -15.02 34.56
N ALA A 141 -27.28 -15.40 33.49
CA ALA A 141 -26.99 -16.63 32.74
C ALA A 141 -25.57 -16.56 32.18
N SER A 142 -24.74 -17.56 32.46
CA SER A 142 -23.30 -17.54 32.11
C SER A 142 -22.76 -18.94 31.83
N ILE A 143 -21.60 -19.00 31.17
CA ILE A 143 -20.98 -20.25 30.76
C ILE A 143 -19.53 -20.28 31.24
N ALA A 144 -19.18 -21.30 32.03
CA ALA A 144 -17.81 -21.58 32.49
C ALA A 144 -17.46 -23.04 32.16
N ILE A 145 -16.69 -23.27 31.10
CA ILE A 145 -16.37 -24.64 30.65
C ILE A 145 -14.85 -24.83 30.58
N GLY A 146 -14.30 -25.70 31.41
CA GLY A 146 -12.89 -26.05 31.45
C GLY A 146 -12.32 -26.04 32.86
N LYS A 147 -11.06 -26.49 32.99
CA LYS A 147 -10.38 -26.55 34.29
C LYS A 147 -10.09 -25.14 34.79
N ASN A 148 -10.54 -24.81 36.00
CA ASN A 148 -10.45 -23.49 36.62
C ASN A 148 -11.10 -22.36 35.78
N ALA A 149 -12.00 -22.68 34.85
CA ALA A 149 -12.74 -21.65 34.11
C ALA A 149 -13.66 -20.89 35.07
N LYS A 150 -13.60 -19.56 35.06
CA LYS A 150 -14.30 -18.71 36.03
C LYS A 150 -15.08 -17.58 35.37
N VAL A 151 -16.32 -17.39 35.79
CA VAL A 151 -17.13 -16.21 35.45
C VAL A 151 -17.47 -15.46 36.74
N LEU A 152 -17.23 -14.15 36.74
CA LEU A 152 -17.64 -13.23 37.80
C LEU A 152 -18.60 -12.18 37.23
N ASN A 153 -19.90 -12.34 37.47
CA ASN A 153 -20.89 -11.32 37.11
C ASN A 153 -20.95 -10.25 38.20
N GLY A 154 -20.55 -9.02 37.87
CA GLY A 154 -20.54 -7.88 38.80
C GLY A 154 -21.65 -6.88 38.50
N SER A 155 -22.07 -6.12 39.52
CA SER A 155 -22.79 -4.84 39.38
C SER A 155 -21.86 -3.66 39.68
N GLY A 156 -22.02 -2.55 38.96
CA GLY A 156 -21.24 -1.34 39.21
C GLY A 156 -21.46 -0.23 38.19
N LYS A 157 -20.74 0.89 38.38
CA LYS A 157 -20.80 2.05 37.48
C LYS A 157 -20.29 1.73 36.07
N GLN A 158 -19.31 0.83 35.96
CA GLN A 158 -18.76 0.38 34.67
C GLN A 158 -19.78 -0.49 33.92
N GLU A 159 -20.40 -1.47 34.59
CA GLU A 159 -21.45 -2.31 34.00
C GLU A 159 -22.66 -1.48 33.58
N ARG A 160 -23.06 -0.46 34.35
CA ARG A 160 -24.11 0.48 33.96
C ARG A 160 -23.70 1.37 32.78
N GLY A 161 -22.47 1.89 32.77
CA GLY A 161 -22.00 2.79 31.72
C GLY A 161 -21.81 2.09 30.37
N LEU A 162 -21.47 0.80 30.38
CA LEU A 162 -21.19 -0.01 29.19
C LEU A 162 -22.34 -0.94 28.79
N SER A 163 -23.48 -0.89 29.50
CA SER A 163 -24.68 -1.64 29.12
C SER A 163 -25.46 -0.98 27.97
N PHE A 164 -25.21 0.30 27.69
CA PHE A 164 -25.92 1.14 26.72
C PHE A 164 -27.46 1.11 26.86
N THR A 165 -27.95 0.71 28.03
CA THR A 165 -29.37 0.59 28.37
C THR A 165 -29.65 1.35 29.68
N PRO A 166 -29.47 2.68 29.71
CA PRO A 166 -29.56 3.46 30.94
C PRO A 166 -30.94 3.42 31.58
N ASP A 167 -31.99 3.12 30.81
CA ASP A 167 -33.36 2.86 31.26
C ASP A 167 -33.50 1.55 32.05
N ASN A 168 -32.63 0.57 31.79
CA ASN A 168 -32.56 -0.69 32.52
C ASN A 168 -31.82 -0.58 33.85
N PHE A 169 -31.23 0.57 34.20
CA PHE A 169 -30.57 0.78 35.50
C PHE A 169 -31.26 1.91 36.28
N ALA A 170 -31.12 1.91 37.61
CA ALA A 170 -31.56 3.05 38.41
C ALA A 170 -30.65 4.28 38.18
N ALA A 171 -31.19 5.48 38.37
CA ALA A 171 -30.41 6.71 38.32
C ALA A 171 -29.46 6.76 39.55
N PRO A 172 -28.19 7.17 39.38
CA PRO A 172 -27.22 7.21 40.47
C PRO A 172 -27.64 8.25 41.50
N ARG A 173 -27.65 7.89 42.79
CA ARG A 173 -27.93 8.80 43.90
C ARG A 173 -26.61 9.19 44.58
N PHE A 174 -26.47 10.44 45.02
CA PHE A 174 -25.23 11.03 45.56
C PHE A 174 -24.52 10.21 46.67
N PHE A 175 -25.27 9.38 47.43
CA PHE A 175 -24.76 8.53 48.52
C PHE A 175 -25.22 7.06 48.45
N ARG A 176 -25.87 6.63 47.36
CA ARG A 176 -26.29 5.23 47.13
C ARG A 176 -26.03 4.84 45.68
N ASP A 177 -25.12 3.92 45.47
CA ASP A 177 -24.85 3.30 44.17
C ASP A 177 -25.88 2.19 43.92
N ASP A 178 -27.13 2.55 43.62
CA ASP A 178 -28.16 1.61 43.14
C ASP A 178 -27.80 1.19 41.69
N THR A 179 -26.75 0.38 41.52
CA THR A 179 -26.20 -0.03 40.22
C THR A 179 -26.73 -1.38 39.72
N LEU A 180 -27.84 -1.86 40.31
CA LEU A 180 -28.50 -3.08 39.87
C LEU A 180 -29.43 -2.78 38.67
N PRO A 181 -29.47 -3.67 37.66
CA PRO A 181 -30.42 -3.57 36.57
C PRO A 181 -31.84 -3.89 37.05
N LYS A 182 -32.84 -3.22 36.47
CA LYS A 182 -34.27 -3.49 36.67
C LYS A 182 -34.66 -4.86 36.09
N ASN A 183 -34.06 -5.24 34.97
CA ASN A 183 -34.20 -6.55 34.35
C ASN A 183 -32.82 -7.14 34.03
N ALA A 184 -32.49 -8.27 34.68
CA ALA A 184 -31.22 -8.97 34.52
C ALA A 184 -31.08 -9.64 33.14
N ASP A 185 -32.18 -10.07 32.52
CA ASP A 185 -32.17 -10.75 31.21
C ASP A 185 -31.78 -9.81 30.06
N LYS A 186 -31.78 -8.50 30.33
CA LYS A 186 -31.29 -7.45 29.42
C LYS A 186 -29.80 -7.15 29.63
N VAL A 187 -29.09 -7.90 30.46
CA VAL A 187 -27.65 -7.75 30.72
C VAL A 187 -26.93 -9.04 30.31
N PRO A 188 -25.94 -8.98 29.41
CA PRO A 188 -25.20 -10.17 29.01
C PRO A 188 -24.32 -10.69 30.15
N GLY A 189 -24.39 -11.99 30.43
CA GLY A 189 -23.46 -12.67 31.33
C GLY A 189 -22.12 -13.00 30.67
N GLY A 190 -21.16 -13.47 31.46
CA GLY A 190 -19.83 -13.84 30.97
C GLY A 190 -19.76 -15.25 30.37
N ILE A 191 -18.83 -15.44 29.43
CA ILE A 191 -18.48 -16.73 28.83
C ILE A 191 -16.99 -16.98 28.98
N ALA A 192 -16.61 -17.99 29.77
CA ALA A 192 -15.23 -18.43 29.97
C ALA A 192 -15.11 -19.90 29.54
N ILE A 193 -14.35 -20.19 28.48
CA ILE A 193 -14.18 -21.54 27.95
C ILE A 193 -12.69 -21.86 27.74
N GLY A 194 -12.20 -22.91 28.38
CA GLY A 194 -10.82 -23.35 28.35
C GLY A 194 -10.20 -23.44 29.75
N THR A 195 -8.87 -23.66 29.82
CA THR A 195 -8.18 -23.78 31.11
C THR A 195 -7.75 -22.41 31.61
N ASN A 196 -8.07 -22.12 32.88
CA ASN A 196 -7.82 -20.83 33.56
C ASN A 196 -8.42 -19.61 32.80
N SER A 197 -9.47 -19.82 32.01
CA SER A 197 -10.19 -18.71 31.37
C SER A 197 -11.02 -17.97 32.41
N TYR A 198 -11.07 -16.64 32.32
CA TYR A 198 -11.83 -15.77 33.19
C TYR A 198 -12.67 -14.76 32.39
N ALA A 199 -13.95 -14.65 32.71
CA ALA A 199 -14.83 -13.64 32.12
C ALA A 199 -15.59 -12.85 33.18
N ARG A 200 -15.77 -11.55 32.92
CA ARG A 200 -16.67 -10.66 33.66
C ARG A 200 -17.98 -10.46 32.91
N THR A 201 -18.90 -9.68 33.49
CA THR A 201 -20.16 -9.28 32.87
C THR A 201 -19.96 -8.85 31.41
N GLY A 202 -20.70 -9.45 30.48
CA GLY A 202 -20.65 -9.19 29.04
C GLY A 202 -19.36 -9.61 28.32
N SER A 203 -18.38 -10.22 29.02
CA SER A 203 -17.09 -10.57 28.44
C SER A 203 -17.05 -12.03 27.95
N ILE A 204 -16.23 -12.29 26.93
CA ILE A 204 -15.99 -13.62 26.37
C ILE A 204 -14.48 -13.91 26.41
N GLN A 205 -14.09 -15.05 26.98
CA GLN A 205 -12.73 -15.57 26.89
C GLN A 205 -12.75 -17.05 26.51
N LEU A 206 -12.16 -17.37 25.35
CA LEU A 206 -12.03 -18.72 24.81
C LEU A 206 -10.56 -19.06 24.57
N GLY A 207 -10.03 -20.08 25.26
CA GLY A 207 -8.66 -20.53 25.07
C GLY A 207 -8.01 -21.10 26.33
N HIS A 208 -6.81 -21.66 26.19
CA HIS A 208 -6.02 -22.16 27.32
C HIS A 208 -5.06 -21.07 27.80
N HIS A 209 -5.10 -20.69 29.07
CA HIS A 209 -4.22 -19.69 29.69
C HIS A 209 -3.34 -20.38 30.72
N THR A 210 -2.17 -20.83 30.29
CA THR A 210 -1.25 -21.67 31.08
C THR A 210 0.15 -21.07 31.19
N PHE A 211 0.33 -19.86 30.67
CA PHE A 211 1.62 -19.15 30.62
C PHE A 211 1.94 -18.35 31.89
N ALA A 212 1.29 -18.66 33.01
CA ALA A 212 1.61 -18.07 34.29
C ALA A 212 3.04 -18.41 34.74
N GLY A 213 3.73 -17.44 35.35
CA GLY A 213 5.13 -17.55 35.79
C GLY A 213 6.18 -17.06 34.78
N TYR A 214 5.76 -16.60 33.59
CA TYR A 214 6.64 -16.07 32.56
C TYR A 214 6.41 -14.57 32.32
N LYS A 215 7.35 -13.90 31.64
CA LYS A 215 7.21 -12.49 31.26
C LYS A 215 6.53 -12.33 29.91
N MET A 216 5.60 -11.38 29.82
CA MET A 216 4.88 -11.05 28.60
C MET A 216 4.39 -9.60 28.65
N GLY A 217 4.49 -8.85 27.56
CA GLY A 217 3.99 -7.46 27.51
C GLY A 217 4.58 -6.51 28.55
N GLY A 218 5.84 -6.75 28.96
CA GLY A 218 6.53 -5.96 29.99
C GLY A 218 6.19 -6.33 31.43
N ILE A 219 5.37 -7.36 31.68
CA ILE A 219 4.92 -7.74 33.02
C ILE A 219 5.13 -9.24 33.29
N ASP A 220 5.16 -9.63 34.56
CA ASP A 220 5.06 -11.04 34.94
C ASP A 220 3.60 -11.50 34.81
N VAL A 221 3.37 -12.56 34.04
CA VAL A 221 2.06 -13.18 33.85
C VAL A 221 1.73 -14.01 35.09
N THR A 222 0.62 -13.68 35.75
CA THR A 222 0.12 -14.37 36.94
C THR A 222 -1.36 -14.70 36.76
N ASN A 223 -1.87 -15.64 37.55
CA ASN A 223 -3.31 -15.92 37.59
C ASN A 223 -4.12 -14.69 38.03
N ALA A 224 -3.55 -13.78 38.82
CA ALA A 224 -4.20 -12.53 39.21
C ALA A 224 -4.37 -11.55 38.02
N ASN A 225 -3.49 -11.63 37.01
CA ASN A 225 -3.66 -10.85 35.80
C ASN A 225 -4.86 -11.32 34.97
N GLU A 226 -5.18 -12.63 35.00
CA GLU A 226 -6.35 -13.21 34.35
C GLU A 226 -7.65 -12.77 35.03
N GLU A 227 -7.66 -12.60 36.34
CA GLU A 227 -8.84 -12.21 37.12
C GLU A 227 -9.14 -10.69 37.11
N ALA A 228 -8.23 -9.90 36.55
CA ALA A 228 -8.32 -8.44 36.46
C ALA A 228 -9.02 -7.94 35.17
N ASN A 229 -9.80 -8.81 34.51
CA ASN A 229 -10.53 -8.47 33.28
C ASN A 229 -11.55 -7.35 33.50
N ILE A 230 -11.88 -6.64 32.43
CA ILE A 230 -12.84 -5.52 32.41
C ILE A 230 -14.10 -5.96 31.65
N VAL A 231 -15.20 -5.22 31.82
CA VAL A 231 -16.52 -5.47 31.23
C VAL A 231 -16.48 -5.41 29.69
N GLY A 232 -17.19 -6.35 29.03
CA GLY A 232 -17.47 -6.32 27.60
C GLY A 232 -16.28 -6.65 26.67
N MET A 233 -15.24 -7.31 27.18
CA MET A 233 -14.07 -7.69 26.36
C MET A 233 -14.31 -9.01 25.61
N THR A 234 -13.65 -9.19 24.46
CA THR A 234 -13.61 -10.47 23.74
C THR A 234 -12.18 -10.95 23.59
N THR A 235 -11.90 -12.18 23.99
CA THR A 235 -10.56 -12.79 23.90
C THR A 235 -10.66 -14.20 23.36
N VAL A 236 -10.01 -14.47 22.24
CA VAL A 236 -9.99 -15.81 21.62
C VAL A 236 -8.55 -16.20 21.28
N GLY A 237 -8.09 -17.28 21.89
CA GLY A 237 -6.84 -17.95 21.56
C GLY A 237 -5.98 -18.35 22.77
N THR A 238 -4.87 -19.03 22.50
CA THR A 238 -4.06 -19.66 23.54
C THR A 238 -3.07 -18.69 24.16
N ASN A 239 -2.96 -18.70 25.50
CA ASN A 239 -2.05 -17.86 26.28
C ASN A 239 -2.18 -16.37 25.92
N THR A 240 -3.42 -15.93 25.76
CA THR A 240 -3.78 -14.60 25.27
C THR A 240 -4.53 -13.83 26.36
N TYR A 241 -4.10 -12.61 26.67
CA TYR A 241 -4.51 -11.89 27.88
C TYR A 241 -5.02 -10.50 27.54
N ASN A 242 -6.26 -10.17 27.91
CA ASN A 242 -6.90 -8.91 27.53
C ASN A 242 -7.31 -8.11 28.77
N LYS A 243 -6.91 -6.83 28.80
CA LYS A 243 -7.15 -5.94 29.94
C LYS A 243 -7.62 -4.55 29.48
N GLY A 244 -8.73 -4.52 28.75
CA GLY A 244 -9.41 -3.29 28.32
C GLY A 244 -10.92 -3.48 28.28
N ALA A 245 -11.67 -2.44 28.64
CA ALA A 245 -13.12 -2.40 28.42
C ALA A 245 -13.42 -2.38 26.92
N LEU A 246 -14.38 -3.20 26.46
CA LEU A 246 -14.73 -3.34 25.04
C LEU A 246 -13.54 -3.68 24.12
N ALA A 247 -12.45 -4.18 24.69
CA ALA A 247 -11.26 -4.54 23.93
C ALA A 247 -11.42 -5.94 23.34
N ASN A 248 -10.91 -6.12 22.12
CA ASN A 248 -11.00 -7.38 21.38
C ASN A 248 -9.60 -7.93 21.09
N MET A 249 -9.42 -9.24 21.28
CA MET A 249 -8.14 -9.90 21.05
C MET A 249 -8.35 -11.29 20.45
N TYR A 250 -7.78 -11.51 19.27
CA TYR A 250 -7.86 -12.76 18.52
C TYR A 250 -6.46 -13.22 18.11
N GLY A 251 -5.93 -14.28 18.71
CA GLY A 251 -4.61 -14.80 18.38
C GLY A 251 -3.94 -15.58 19.51
N ALA A 252 -2.69 -15.98 19.31
CA ALA A 252 -1.93 -16.75 20.29
C ALA A 252 -0.81 -15.91 20.90
N TYR A 253 -0.58 -16.05 22.21
CA TYR A 253 0.50 -15.34 22.90
C TYR A 253 0.47 -13.83 22.65
N SER A 254 -0.71 -13.21 22.72
CA SER A 254 -0.87 -11.75 22.66
C SER A 254 -1.36 -11.19 24.01
N ILE A 255 -1.00 -9.94 24.32
CA ILE A 255 -1.34 -9.34 25.63
C ILE A 255 -1.68 -7.85 25.55
N ILE A 256 -2.72 -7.45 26.27
CA ILE A 256 -3.00 -6.06 26.64
C ILE A 256 -2.73 -5.95 28.14
N THR A 257 -1.84 -5.04 28.57
CA THR A 257 -1.52 -4.80 29.99
C THR A 257 -2.09 -3.47 30.48
N GLY A 258 -2.34 -3.37 31.78
CA GLY A 258 -2.87 -2.17 32.43
C GLY A 258 -2.83 -2.28 33.96
N ASP A 259 -3.08 -1.18 34.67
CA ASP A 259 -2.98 -1.06 36.13
C ASP A 259 -4.28 -1.34 36.88
N PHE A 260 -5.38 -1.60 36.16
CA PHE A 260 -6.62 -2.00 36.80
C PHE A 260 -6.45 -3.32 37.58
N THR A 261 -6.76 -3.35 38.87
CA THR A 261 -6.54 -4.55 39.73
C THR A 261 -7.83 -5.30 40.05
N GLY A 262 -8.98 -4.79 39.61
CA GLY A 262 -10.28 -5.36 39.96
C GLY A 262 -10.76 -5.07 41.38
N ALA A 263 -9.95 -4.41 42.22
CA ALA A 263 -10.26 -4.09 43.62
C ALA A 263 -11.30 -2.97 43.81
N GLY A 264 -11.68 -2.25 42.75
CA GLY A 264 -12.67 -1.17 42.79
C GLY A 264 -12.12 0.16 43.32
N GLY A 265 -13.02 1.07 43.73
CA GLY A 265 -12.68 2.39 44.28
C GLY A 265 -11.91 3.30 43.31
N MET A 266 -10.90 4.03 43.82
CA MET A 266 -10.06 4.95 43.03
C MET A 266 -9.30 4.24 41.89
N ASN A 267 -9.00 2.95 42.00
CA ASN A 267 -8.35 2.20 40.92
C ASN A 267 -9.24 2.10 39.66
N SER A 268 -10.56 1.98 39.85
CA SER A 268 -11.53 1.96 38.74
C SER A 268 -11.67 3.34 38.08
N LEU A 269 -11.60 4.42 38.87
CA LEU A 269 -11.64 5.79 38.35
C LEU A 269 -10.39 6.12 37.54
N ASN A 270 -9.21 5.78 38.08
CA ASN A 270 -7.94 6.14 37.47
C ASN A 270 -7.59 5.26 36.27
N TYR A 271 -7.88 3.95 36.31
CA TYR A 271 -7.38 3.00 35.30
C TYR A 271 -8.48 2.23 34.58
N GLY A 272 -9.75 2.49 34.89
CA GLY A 272 -10.89 1.91 34.18
C GLY A 272 -10.92 2.24 32.67
N PRO A 273 -10.53 3.45 32.24
CA PRO A 273 -10.48 3.80 30.81
C PRO A 273 -9.29 3.22 30.04
N GLN A 274 -8.27 2.67 30.71
CA GLN A 274 -7.10 2.14 30.01
C GLN A 274 -7.50 1.07 29.00
N ASN A 275 -6.86 1.09 27.85
CA ASN A 275 -7.08 0.13 26.75
C ASN A 275 -8.52 0.08 26.23
N PHE A 276 -9.36 1.08 26.51
CA PHE A 276 -10.75 1.10 26.06
C PHE A 276 -10.82 0.96 24.53
N GLY A 277 -11.60 -0.01 24.05
CA GLY A 277 -11.80 -0.26 22.62
C GLY A 277 -10.55 -0.73 21.86
N ALA A 278 -9.50 -1.16 22.55
CA ALA A 278 -8.31 -1.70 21.90
C ALA A 278 -8.63 -2.98 21.11
N ASN A 279 -8.01 -3.18 19.96
CA ASN A 279 -8.24 -4.33 19.09
C ASN A 279 -6.92 -4.97 18.65
N VAL A 280 -6.83 -6.30 18.75
CA VAL A 280 -5.64 -7.06 18.35
C VAL A 280 -6.07 -8.30 17.56
N VAL A 281 -5.56 -8.44 16.35
CA VAL A 281 -5.74 -9.61 15.50
C VAL A 281 -4.37 -10.16 15.10
N GLY A 282 -4.09 -11.40 15.46
CA GLY A 282 -2.82 -12.09 15.26
C GLY A 282 -2.04 -12.32 16.54
N SER A 283 -0.84 -12.87 16.40
CA SER A 283 -0.09 -13.50 17.50
C SER A 283 1.12 -12.68 17.95
N LEU A 284 1.60 -12.90 19.18
CA LEU A 284 2.80 -12.24 19.71
C LEU A 284 2.70 -10.71 19.78
N ASN A 285 1.49 -10.15 19.77
CA ASN A 285 1.29 -8.71 19.83
C ASN A 285 1.16 -8.23 21.27
N SER A 286 1.63 -7.02 21.56
CA SER A 286 1.46 -6.41 22.88
C SER A 286 0.98 -4.97 22.81
N ILE A 287 -0.06 -4.66 23.58
CA ILE A 287 -0.43 -3.29 23.95
C ILE A 287 -0.06 -3.11 25.42
N ARG A 288 0.81 -2.15 25.72
CA ARG A 288 1.42 -1.99 27.05
C ARG A 288 1.05 -0.65 27.68
N SER A 289 0.13 -0.70 28.63
CA SER A 289 -0.40 0.49 29.31
C SER A 289 -0.18 0.44 30.83
N LYS A 290 0.37 -0.66 31.35
CA LYS A 290 0.73 -0.78 32.78
C LYS A 290 1.91 0.14 33.11
N GLY A 291 1.81 0.88 34.21
CA GLY A 291 2.78 1.88 34.64
C GLY A 291 2.57 3.26 34.00
N HIS A 292 1.54 3.41 33.15
CA HIS A 292 1.26 4.64 32.42
C HIS A 292 -0.08 5.25 32.85
N ASP A 293 -0.41 6.41 32.28
CA ASP A 293 -1.64 7.15 32.58
C ASP A 293 -2.93 6.32 32.36
N GLY A 294 -3.98 6.70 33.08
CA GLY A 294 -5.31 6.12 33.02
C GLY A 294 -5.99 6.08 31.66
N SER A 295 -5.56 6.92 30.74
CA SER A 295 -6.05 7.01 29.37
C SER A 295 -5.16 6.31 28.34
N SER A 296 -4.13 5.59 28.78
CA SER A 296 -3.19 4.90 27.89
C SER A 296 -3.80 3.65 27.25
N GLY A 297 -3.45 3.41 25.98
CA GLY A 297 -3.87 2.23 25.22
C GLY A 297 -5.22 2.34 24.53
N VAL A 298 -5.90 3.49 24.62
CA VAL A 298 -7.26 3.69 24.11
C VAL A 298 -7.28 3.67 22.58
N ALA A 299 -8.22 2.91 22.03
CA ALA A 299 -8.49 2.79 20.58
C ALA A 299 -7.30 2.35 19.72
N ASN A 300 -6.30 1.67 20.30
CA ASN A 300 -5.21 1.09 19.52
C ASN A 300 -5.69 -0.15 18.77
N SER A 301 -5.25 -0.32 17.53
CA SER A 301 -5.59 -1.46 16.67
C SER A 301 -4.34 -2.07 16.06
N ILE A 302 -4.18 -3.39 16.22
CA ILE A 302 -3.05 -4.15 15.68
C ILE A 302 -3.58 -5.31 14.85
N VAL A 303 -3.05 -5.47 13.63
CA VAL A 303 -3.25 -6.65 12.78
C VAL A 303 -1.89 -7.17 12.32
N GLY A 304 -1.54 -8.39 12.73
CA GLY A 304 -0.31 -9.06 12.30
C GLY A 304 0.44 -9.75 13.44
N VAL A 305 1.77 -9.69 13.44
CA VAL A 305 2.60 -10.49 14.36
C VAL A 305 3.74 -9.70 15.01
N ALA A 306 4.03 -9.98 16.28
CA ALA A 306 5.18 -9.42 16.99
C ALA A 306 5.21 -7.88 17.07
N ASN A 307 4.05 -7.21 17.04
CA ASN A 307 3.98 -5.76 17.16
C ASN A 307 3.88 -5.34 18.63
N THR A 308 4.48 -4.19 18.97
CA THR A 308 4.40 -3.58 20.29
C THR A 308 3.88 -2.15 20.17
N VAL A 309 2.80 -1.86 20.88
CA VAL A 309 2.27 -0.50 21.08
C VAL A 309 2.30 -0.22 22.57
N GLU A 310 2.98 0.83 23.00
CA GLU A 310 3.21 1.12 24.41
C GLU A 310 3.02 2.61 24.67
N ASN A 311 2.28 2.95 25.72
CA ASN A 311 1.96 4.34 26.04
C ASN A 311 1.49 5.18 24.82
N ALA A 312 0.48 4.68 24.11
CA ALA A 312 -0.02 5.30 22.88
C ALA A 312 -1.54 5.17 22.77
N ASN A 313 -2.17 6.09 22.03
CA ASN A 313 -3.60 6.10 21.77
C ASN A 313 -3.89 6.25 20.27
N GLY A 314 -5.00 5.66 19.81
CA GLY A 314 -5.45 5.74 18.41
C GLY A 314 -4.46 5.19 17.38
N THR A 315 -3.47 4.40 17.82
CA THR A 315 -2.43 3.84 16.94
C THR A 315 -2.99 2.71 16.10
N LEU A 316 -2.63 2.68 14.82
CA LEU A 316 -3.06 1.66 13.88
C LEU A 316 -1.85 0.95 13.27
N VAL A 317 -1.73 -0.35 13.53
CA VAL A 317 -0.59 -1.16 13.09
C VAL A 317 -1.04 -2.30 12.19
N TYR A 318 -0.47 -2.40 10.99
CA TYR A 318 -0.66 -3.53 10.08
C TYR A 318 0.70 -4.10 9.66
N GLY A 319 0.98 -5.36 10.00
CA GLY A 319 2.19 -6.05 9.60
C GLY A 319 2.95 -6.67 10.76
N ALA A 320 4.29 -6.64 10.70
CA ALA A 320 5.12 -7.42 11.62
C ALA A 320 6.26 -6.62 12.27
N GLY A 321 6.50 -6.86 13.56
CA GLY A 321 7.67 -6.32 14.25
C GLY A 321 7.68 -4.80 14.43
N ASN A 322 6.54 -4.12 14.28
CA ASN A 322 6.47 -2.68 14.47
C ASN A 322 6.48 -2.33 15.96
N LYS A 323 7.13 -1.23 16.33
CA LYS A 323 7.24 -0.75 17.71
C LYS A 323 6.86 0.72 17.80
N ILE A 324 5.75 1.02 18.47
CA ILE A 324 5.22 2.37 18.67
C ILE A 324 5.21 2.67 20.17
N THR A 325 5.90 3.72 20.59
CA THR A 325 6.05 4.12 22.00
C THR A 325 5.76 5.61 22.20
N ASN A 326 5.17 5.97 23.35
CA ASN A 326 5.00 7.38 23.78
C ASN A 326 4.24 8.27 22.78
N SER A 327 3.37 7.67 21.97
CA SER A 327 2.53 8.34 20.96
C SER A 327 1.13 8.60 21.54
N ILE A 328 1.07 9.44 22.58
CA ILE A 328 -0.15 9.63 23.39
C ILE A 328 -0.57 11.09 23.54
N LYS A 329 -1.86 11.32 23.32
CA LYS A 329 -2.66 12.42 23.86
C LYS A 329 -3.91 11.83 24.51
N HIS A 330 -4.44 12.53 25.50
CA HIS A 330 -5.64 12.09 26.22
C HIS A 330 -6.85 12.04 25.28
N ILE A 331 -7.46 10.87 25.17
CA ILE A 331 -8.81 10.71 24.61
C ILE A 331 -9.75 10.66 25.80
N SER A 332 -10.54 11.72 26.01
CA SER A 332 -11.51 11.78 27.11
C SER A 332 -12.82 12.40 26.61
N PRO A 333 -13.97 11.75 26.82
CA PRO A 333 -15.25 12.34 26.48
C PRO A 333 -15.55 13.56 27.37
N GLU A 334 -16.03 14.65 26.77
CA GLU A 334 -16.31 15.94 27.44
C GLU A 334 -17.39 15.82 28.54
N ALA A 335 -18.25 14.82 28.44
CA ALA A 335 -19.14 14.38 29.50
C ALA A 335 -18.97 12.88 29.66
N GLY A 336 -18.42 12.41 30.78
CA GLY A 336 -18.17 10.98 31.01
C GLY A 336 -19.40 10.13 30.69
N PHE A 337 -19.17 8.88 30.23
CA PHE A 337 -20.18 7.89 29.79
C PHE A 337 -21.40 7.70 30.72
N THR A 338 -21.37 8.25 31.92
CA THR A 338 -22.42 8.22 32.93
C THR A 338 -23.67 9.06 32.62
N THR A 339 -23.63 9.96 31.63
CA THR A 339 -24.74 10.88 31.29
C THR A 339 -25.42 10.61 29.94
N LEU A 340 -24.94 9.65 29.16
CA LEU A 340 -25.44 9.36 27.80
C LEU A 340 -26.73 8.53 27.89
N LYS A 341 -27.77 8.91 27.14
CA LYS A 341 -29.16 8.40 27.32
C LYS A 341 -29.56 7.32 26.32
N SER A 342 -28.89 7.23 25.18
CA SER A 342 -29.14 6.24 24.13
C SER A 342 -27.84 5.65 23.58
N TRP A 343 -27.97 4.61 22.76
CA TRP A 343 -26.87 4.06 21.99
C TRP A 343 -26.28 5.12 21.04
N GLU A 344 -27.13 5.84 20.30
CA GLU A 344 -26.74 6.88 19.34
C GLU A 344 -26.02 8.05 20.03
N ASP A 345 -26.48 8.48 21.20
CA ASP A 345 -25.82 9.50 22.01
C ASP A 345 -24.42 9.03 22.42
N THR A 346 -24.28 7.73 22.71
CA THR A 346 -23.00 7.14 23.12
C THR A 346 -22.01 7.08 21.97
N VAL A 347 -22.45 6.64 20.79
CA VAL A 347 -21.63 6.65 19.57
C VAL A 347 -21.21 8.08 19.22
N THR A 348 -22.14 9.05 19.25
CA THR A 348 -21.87 10.46 18.92
C THR A 348 -20.91 11.10 19.92
N GLY A 349 -21.09 10.84 21.22
CA GLY A 349 -20.19 11.31 22.27
C GLY A 349 -18.77 10.77 22.11
N LEU A 350 -18.65 9.48 21.77
CA LEU A 350 -17.37 8.85 21.45
C LEU A 350 -16.70 9.46 20.21
N GLN A 351 -17.45 9.63 19.12
CA GLN A 351 -16.95 10.27 17.90
C GLN A 351 -16.45 11.68 18.17
N THR A 352 -17.18 12.45 18.98
CA THR A 352 -16.79 13.81 19.39
C THR A 352 -15.52 13.80 20.23
N ALA A 353 -15.42 12.90 21.21
CA ALA A 353 -14.22 12.75 22.05
C ALA A 353 -12.97 12.42 21.23
N ILE A 354 -13.09 11.49 20.28
CA ILE A 354 -12.01 11.12 19.36
C ILE A 354 -11.62 12.32 18.49
N LYS A 355 -12.60 13.03 17.92
CA LYS A 355 -12.36 14.21 17.08
C LYS A 355 -11.66 15.32 17.86
N ASN A 356 -12.14 15.66 19.06
CA ASN A 356 -11.61 16.77 19.85
C ASN A 356 -10.22 16.47 20.42
N SER A 357 -9.93 15.20 20.72
CA SER A 357 -8.61 14.73 21.12
C SER A 357 -7.62 14.54 19.96
N LYS A 358 -8.02 14.86 18.70
CA LYS A 358 -7.23 14.59 17.49
C LYS A 358 -6.78 13.12 17.40
N SER A 359 -7.68 12.21 17.75
CA SER A 359 -7.43 10.76 17.79
C SER A 359 -6.31 10.35 18.75
N GLY A 360 -6.05 11.12 19.82
CA GLY A 360 -5.13 10.73 20.89
C GLY A 360 -3.67 10.64 20.46
N GLY A 361 -3.25 11.31 19.39
CA GLY A 361 -1.87 11.22 18.90
C GLY A 361 -1.63 10.10 17.88
N ALA A 362 -2.70 9.59 17.27
CA ALA A 362 -2.70 8.48 16.33
C ALA A 362 -1.47 8.41 15.41
N VAL A 363 -0.83 7.25 15.38
CA VAL A 363 0.25 6.89 14.45
C VAL A 363 -0.22 5.73 13.59
N LEU A 364 -0.05 5.85 12.27
CA LEU A 364 -0.25 4.75 11.34
C LEU A 364 1.09 4.06 11.07
N ALA A 365 1.18 2.75 11.28
CA ALA A 365 2.35 1.95 10.94
C ALA A 365 1.93 0.75 10.08
N ILE A 366 2.37 0.74 8.81
CA ILE A 366 2.08 -0.35 7.87
C ILE A 366 3.39 -0.94 7.37
N GLY A 367 3.52 -2.27 7.46
CA GLY A 367 4.67 -3.03 6.97
C GLY A 367 5.50 -3.64 8.10
N GLY A 368 6.82 -3.65 7.95
CA GLY A 368 7.73 -4.46 8.76
C GLY A 368 8.75 -3.64 9.53
N GLY A 369 8.86 -3.85 10.85
CA GLY A 369 9.99 -3.32 11.62
C GLY A 369 10.01 -1.79 11.77
N ASN A 370 8.87 -1.10 11.56
CA ASN A 370 8.83 0.35 11.72
C ASN A 370 8.87 0.73 13.20
N VAL A 371 9.56 1.84 13.51
CA VAL A 371 9.73 2.35 14.87
C VAL A 371 9.20 3.77 14.95
N ALA A 372 8.29 4.02 15.89
CA ALA A 372 7.85 5.36 16.24
C ALA A 372 8.00 5.58 17.76
N ASP A 373 8.68 6.64 18.19
CA ASP A 373 8.82 6.99 19.61
C ASP A 373 8.64 8.49 19.81
N TYR A 374 7.74 8.92 20.71
CA TYR A 374 7.34 10.33 20.85
C TYR A 374 6.91 10.95 19.52
N VAL A 375 5.97 10.27 18.85
CA VAL A 375 5.44 10.66 17.54
C VAL A 375 3.94 10.88 17.63
N LEU A 376 3.43 11.93 17.01
CA LEU A 376 1.98 12.19 16.93
C LEU A 376 1.55 12.45 15.50
N HIS A 377 0.31 12.07 15.16
CA HIS A 377 -0.35 12.43 13.89
C HIS A 377 0.51 12.15 12.65
N SER A 378 1.23 11.03 12.65
CA SER A 378 2.22 10.70 11.62
C SER A 378 1.96 9.31 11.06
N GLN A 379 2.51 9.05 9.87
CA GLN A 379 2.44 7.75 9.21
C GLN A 379 3.82 7.22 8.84
N LEU A 380 3.99 5.91 9.04
CA LEU A 380 5.14 5.12 8.65
C LEU A 380 4.65 3.95 7.80
N VAL A 381 5.01 3.92 6.52
CA VAL A 381 4.63 2.87 5.58
C VAL A 381 5.89 2.26 4.98
N GLY A 382 5.93 0.93 4.86
CA GLY A 382 7.09 0.21 4.33
C GLY A 382 7.88 -0.51 5.41
N VAL A 383 9.21 -0.55 5.29
CA VAL A 383 10.06 -1.43 6.09
C VAL A 383 11.20 -0.67 6.77
N ASN A 384 11.39 -0.93 8.06
CA ASN A 384 12.47 -0.37 8.89
C ASN A 384 12.51 1.17 8.93
N ASN A 385 11.39 1.84 8.70
CA ASN A 385 11.35 3.29 8.86
C ASN A 385 11.31 3.67 10.34
N THR A 386 11.97 4.77 10.69
CA THR A 386 12.10 5.26 12.06
C THR A 386 11.65 6.70 12.14
N VAL A 387 10.70 7.01 13.02
CA VAL A 387 10.34 8.38 13.37
C VAL A 387 10.47 8.53 14.88
N THR A 388 11.32 9.44 15.33
CA THR A 388 11.56 9.63 16.77
C THR A 388 11.46 11.09 17.14
N GLY A 389 10.94 11.39 18.31
CA GLY A 389 11.01 12.68 18.96
C GLY A 389 11.56 12.54 20.38
N THR A 390 11.29 13.54 21.18
CA THR A 390 11.50 13.51 22.64
C THR A 390 10.26 14.08 23.32
N GLU A 391 10.16 13.90 24.64
CA GLU A 391 9.07 14.51 25.43
C GLU A 391 8.94 16.02 25.21
N ASN A 392 10.06 16.73 25.09
CA ASN A 392 10.10 18.18 24.89
C ASN A 392 10.05 18.60 23.41
N LYS A 393 10.25 17.65 22.48
CA LYS A 393 10.27 17.91 21.04
C LYS A 393 9.72 16.70 20.31
N VAL A 394 8.41 16.57 20.36
CA VAL A 394 7.65 15.50 19.71
C VAL A 394 7.77 15.65 18.19
N SER A 395 7.91 14.52 17.49
CA SER A 395 7.83 14.50 16.02
C SER A 395 6.36 14.44 15.59
N GLU A 396 5.91 15.39 14.77
CA GLU A 396 4.48 15.54 14.47
C GLU A 396 4.20 15.81 12.98
N TYR A 397 3.07 15.31 12.46
CA TYR A 397 2.64 15.52 11.06
C TYR A 397 3.62 15.00 10.01
N ASN A 398 4.36 13.94 10.32
CA ASN A 398 5.32 13.37 9.38
C ASN A 398 4.69 12.26 8.52
N MET A 399 5.10 12.21 7.26
CA MET A 399 4.80 11.11 6.33
C MET A 399 6.11 10.45 5.93
N VAL A 400 6.31 9.20 6.33
CA VAL A 400 7.52 8.44 6.01
C VAL A 400 7.14 7.15 5.29
N ASP A 401 7.62 6.99 4.06
CA ASP A 401 7.33 5.84 3.20
C ASP A 401 8.60 5.26 2.56
N GLY A 402 8.66 3.94 2.41
CA GLY A 402 9.75 3.21 1.75
C GLY A 402 10.60 2.38 2.72
N TYR A 403 11.93 2.45 2.57
CA TYR A 403 12.86 1.57 3.30
C TYR A 403 13.91 2.34 4.10
N LYS A 404 14.00 2.07 5.40
CA LYS A 404 15.09 2.55 6.27
C LYS A 404 15.22 4.08 6.29
N ASN A 405 14.11 4.79 6.14
CA ASN A 405 14.06 6.24 6.27
C ASN A 405 13.99 6.64 7.75
N THR A 406 14.64 7.74 8.12
CA THR A 406 14.73 8.20 9.51
C THR A 406 14.33 9.67 9.63
N VAL A 407 13.36 9.97 10.49
CA VAL A 407 13.00 11.35 10.88
C VAL A 407 13.19 11.49 12.39
N THR A 408 14.01 12.44 12.82
CA THR A 408 14.24 12.75 14.24
C THR A 408 13.85 14.19 14.53
N ASN A 409 12.99 14.40 15.54
CA ASN A 409 12.48 15.70 15.96
C ASN A 409 11.91 16.54 14.80
N GLY A 410 11.26 15.88 13.83
CA GLY A 410 10.77 16.48 12.60
C GLY A 410 9.31 16.87 12.68
N THR A 411 8.95 17.97 12.02
CA THR A 411 7.56 18.42 11.93
C THR A 411 7.19 18.73 10.47
N HIS A 412 6.07 18.18 9.98
CA HIS A 412 5.69 18.31 8.56
C HIS A 412 6.79 17.83 7.59
N VAL A 413 7.51 16.76 7.94
CA VAL A 413 8.48 16.13 7.04
C VAL A 413 7.77 15.07 6.21
N THR A 414 7.84 15.21 4.88
CA THR A 414 7.42 14.17 3.94
C THR A 414 8.67 13.51 3.38
N MET A 415 8.84 12.22 3.62
CA MET A 415 10.02 11.45 3.26
C MET A 415 9.61 10.17 2.53
N ILE A 416 10.05 10.01 1.29
CA ILE A 416 9.71 8.85 0.45
C ILE A 416 10.98 8.32 -0.23
N GLY A 417 11.21 7.01 -0.15
CA GLY A 417 12.33 6.34 -0.86
C GLY A 417 13.17 5.50 0.09
N SER A 418 14.49 5.57 0.00
CA SER A 418 15.35 4.74 0.86
C SER A 418 16.52 5.44 1.53
N GLU A 419 16.79 5.05 2.77
CA GLU A 419 17.96 5.49 3.53
C GLU A 419 18.07 7.03 3.68
N ASN A 420 16.95 7.74 3.61
CA ASN A 420 16.94 9.19 3.82
C ASN A 420 16.89 9.51 5.32
N THR A 421 17.49 10.63 5.71
CA THR A 421 17.53 11.09 7.10
C THR A 421 17.16 12.57 7.19
N ALA A 422 16.25 12.91 8.09
CA ALA A 422 15.89 14.28 8.45
C ALA A 422 15.97 14.47 9.95
N THR A 423 16.78 15.42 10.41
CA THR A 423 16.99 15.70 11.84
C THR A 423 16.67 17.15 12.14
N ASP A 424 15.81 17.40 13.13
CA ASP A 424 15.39 18.75 13.54
C ASP A 424 14.84 19.62 12.39
N SER A 425 14.34 18.99 11.31
CA SER A 425 13.85 19.67 10.11
C SER A 425 12.34 19.90 10.14
N GLU A 426 11.88 20.94 9.44
CA GLU A 426 10.50 21.38 9.45
C GLU A 426 10.00 21.66 8.02
N SER A 427 8.76 21.27 7.70
CA SER A 427 8.12 21.57 6.41
C SER A 427 9.00 21.21 5.21
N THR A 428 9.60 20.02 5.26
CA THR A 428 10.65 19.59 4.32
C THR A 428 10.20 18.35 3.57
N LEU A 429 10.36 18.40 2.25
CA LEU A 429 10.10 17.28 1.34
C LEU A 429 11.42 16.63 0.94
N VAL A 430 11.55 15.32 1.20
CA VAL A 430 12.68 14.50 0.79
C VAL A 430 12.17 13.31 0.00
N MET A 431 12.57 13.19 -1.26
CA MET A 431 12.26 12.03 -2.08
C MET A 431 13.50 11.48 -2.79
N GLY A 432 13.67 10.17 -2.80
CA GLY A 432 14.79 9.47 -3.44
C GLY A 432 15.63 8.71 -2.42
N ASP A 433 16.95 8.73 -2.56
CA ASP A 433 17.82 7.84 -1.78
C ASP A 433 19.00 8.57 -1.13
N LYS A 434 19.32 8.19 0.12
CA LYS A 434 20.50 8.65 0.87
C LYS A 434 20.60 10.18 1.02
N GLN A 435 19.48 10.89 1.00
CA GLN A 435 19.44 12.31 1.32
C GLN A 435 19.58 12.50 2.82
N LYS A 436 20.42 13.45 3.25
CA LYS A 436 20.59 13.80 4.66
C LYS A 436 20.33 15.29 4.85
N VAL A 437 19.33 15.63 5.67
CA VAL A 437 18.98 17.01 6.01
C VAL A 437 18.98 17.22 7.51
N THR A 438 19.55 18.34 7.96
CA THR A 438 19.62 18.68 9.38
C THR A 438 19.26 20.14 9.57
N LYS A 439 18.26 20.43 10.43
CA LYS A 439 17.77 21.79 10.74
C LYS A 439 17.31 22.56 9.50
N VAL A 440 16.88 21.85 8.46
CA VAL A 440 16.37 22.44 7.22
C VAL A 440 14.90 22.82 7.41
N LYS A 441 14.53 24.04 7.00
CA LYS A 441 13.16 24.50 6.90
C LYS A 441 12.78 24.76 5.45
N HIS A 442 11.56 24.39 5.06
CA HIS A 442 11.01 24.63 3.71
C HIS A 442 11.86 24.02 2.57
N GLY A 443 12.56 22.91 2.83
CA GLY A 443 13.42 22.28 1.84
C GLY A 443 12.64 21.37 0.88
N VAL A 444 13.07 21.34 -0.38
CA VAL A 444 12.62 20.38 -1.40
C VAL A 444 13.84 19.65 -1.96
N LEU A 445 14.01 18.38 -1.63
CA LEU A 445 15.12 17.55 -2.07
C LEU A 445 14.57 16.32 -2.81
N LEU A 446 14.82 16.26 -4.13
CA LEU A 446 14.31 15.21 -5.01
C LEU A 446 15.47 14.60 -5.80
N GLY A 447 15.83 13.35 -5.50
CA GLY A 447 16.92 12.65 -6.18
C GLY A 447 17.71 11.76 -5.22
N SER A 448 18.81 11.20 -5.71
CA SER A 448 19.68 10.31 -4.92
C SER A 448 21.05 10.92 -4.67
N GLN A 449 21.72 10.46 -3.62
CA GLN A 449 23.15 10.73 -3.38
C GLN A 449 23.96 9.43 -3.49
N ASP A 450 25.14 9.48 -4.09
CA ASP A 450 26.08 8.34 -4.08
C ASP A 450 26.65 8.09 -2.69
N ALA A 451 27.03 9.19 -2.03
CA ALA A 451 27.53 9.24 -0.67
C ALA A 451 26.71 10.27 0.13
N GLU A 452 26.52 10.04 1.43
CA GLU A 452 25.79 10.98 2.28
C GLU A 452 26.39 12.39 2.17
N LYS A 453 25.59 13.33 1.64
CA LYS A 453 25.92 14.75 1.61
C LYS A 453 24.84 15.50 2.40
N GLU A 454 25.26 16.13 3.50
CA GLU A 454 24.36 16.76 4.45
C GLU A 454 23.99 18.19 4.01
N THR A 455 22.69 18.46 3.90
CA THR A 455 22.15 19.80 3.70
C THR A 455 21.73 20.38 5.03
N THR A 456 22.27 21.55 5.39
CA THR A 456 22.06 22.20 6.70
C THR A 456 21.47 23.60 6.61
N VAL A 457 21.10 24.04 5.41
CA VAL A 457 20.58 25.38 5.15
C VAL A 457 19.11 25.30 4.71
N SER A 458 18.33 26.34 5.00
CA SER A 458 16.87 26.36 4.75
C SER A 458 16.53 26.94 3.38
N ASP A 459 15.24 26.87 3.03
CA ASP A 459 14.66 27.42 1.80
C ASP A 459 15.35 26.88 0.53
N VAL A 460 15.74 25.59 0.56
CA VAL A 460 16.51 24.95 -0.51
C VAL A 460 15.62 24.22 -1.51
N VAL A 461 16.04 24.21 -2.77
CA VAL A 461 15.49 23.31 -3.79
C VAL A 461 16.63 22.55 -4.47
N ALA A 462 16.73 21.24 -4.25
CA ALA A 462 17.72 20.37 -4.87
C ALA A 462 17.01 19.28 -5.66
N ILE A 463 17.17 19.27 -6.99
CA ILE A 463 16.51 18.30 -7.87
C ILE A 463 17.54 17.66 -8.79
N GLY A 464 17.80 16.37 -8.59
CA GLY A 464 18.74 15.58 -9.39
C GLY A 464 19.64 14.68 -8.56
N HIS A 465 20.29 13.74 -9.24
CA HIS A 465 21.28 12.85 -8.63
C HIS A 465 22.54 13.64 -8.23
N ASN A 466 22.99 13.55 -6.97
CA ASN A 466 24.07 14.35 -6.40
C ASN A 466 23.86 15.89 -6.49
N ALA A 467 22.62 16.35 -6.66
CA ALA A 467 22.31 17.77 -6.55
C ALA A 467 22.48 18.25 -5.10
N TYR A 468 23.02 19.45 -4.89
CA TYR A 468 23.32 19.99 -3.57
C TYR A 468 23.15 21.50 -3.48
N VAL A 469 22.63 21.96 -2.34
CA VAL A 469 22.49 23.39 -2.04
C VAL A 469 23.29 23.70 -0.77
N GLY A 470 24.34 24.50 -0.93
CA GLY A 470 25.21 24.91 0.17
C GLY A 470 24.86 26.26 0.79
N LYS A 471 23.92 27.00 0.20
CA LYS A 471 23.51 28.35 0.60
C LYS A 471 22.01 28.45 0.78
N GLU A 472 21.58 29.09 1.86
CA GLU A 472 20.16 29.31 2.18
C GLU A 472 19.46 30.05 1.04
N GLY A 473 18.26 29.58 0.65
CA GLY A 473 17.52 30.12 -0.49
C GLY A 473 18.03 29.65 -1.88
N GLY A 474 19.04 28.78 -1.93
CA GLY A 474 19.67 28.32 -3.17
C GLY A 474 18.86 27.25 -3.90
N ILE A 475 19.03 27.19 -5.23
CA ILE A 475 18.34 26.22 -6.08
C ILE A 475 19.37 25.47 -6.92
N ALA A 476 19.40 24.14 -6.86
CA ALA A 476 20.26 23.27 -7.68
C ALA A 476 19.40 22.33 -8.54
N LEU A 477 19.47 22.49 -9.87
CA LEU A 477 18.68 21.72 -10.83
C LEU A 477 19.57 20.90 -11.77
N GLY A 478 19.33 19.60 -11.81
CA GLY A 478 20.07 18.62 -12.62
C GLY A 478 21.12 17.86 -11.82
N SER A 479 21.54 16.71 -12.35
CA SER A 479 22.51 15.85 -11.68
C SER A 479 23.83 16.58 -11.44
N TYR A 480 24.41 16.43 -10.25
CA TYR A 480 25.65 17.06 -9.84
C TYR A 480 25.62 18.60 -9.83
N SER A 481 24.44 19.22 -9.91
CA SER A 481 24.32 20.68 -9.78
C SER A 481 24.56 21.11 -8.33
N ILE A 482 25.34 22.18 -8.14
CA ILE A 482 25.71 22.70 -6.82
C ILE A 482 25.41 24.20 -6.76
N ALA A 483 24.52 24.58 -5.86
CA ALA A 483 24.25 25.99 -5.53
C ALA A 483 25.14 26.43 -4.36
N SER A 484 26.33 26.93 -4.68
CA SER A 484 27.35 27.37 -3.70
C SER A 484 27.49 28.89 -3.59
N ILE A 485 26.86 29.65 -4.49
CA ILE A 485 26.95 31.11 -4.55
C ILE A 485 25.83 31.73 -3.72
N ASP A 486 26.22 32.57 -2.76
CA ASP A 486 25.33 33.20 -1.79
C ASP A 486 24.66 34.46 -2.36
N LYS A 487 23.70 35.03 -1.62
CA LYS A 487 23.16 36.36 -1.92
C LYS A 487 24.21 37.45 -1.71
N GLY A 488 24.00 38.59 -2.35
CA GLY A 488 24.84 39.77 -2.23
C GLY A 488 26.10 39.76 -3.10
N ILE A 489 26.28 38.76 -3.95
CA ILE A 489 27.34 38.74 -4.96
C ILE A 489 27.04 39.79 -6.02
N ILE A 490 28.04 40.63 -6.31
CA ILE A 490 27.95 41.70 -7.31
C ILE A 490 28.40 41.15 -8.66
N GLY A 491 27.64 41.47 -9.70
CA GLY A 491 27.86 41.07 -11.08
C GLY A 491 29.13 41.67 -11.67
N TYR A 492 29.62 41.02 -12.73
CA TYR A 492 30.78 41.47 -13.49
C TYR A 492 30.42 42.65 -14.39
N ASP A 493 31.23 43.71 -14.34
CA ASP A 493 31.12 44.87 -15.20
C ASP A 493 32.19 44.79 -16.32
N PRO A 494 31.78 44.62 -17.59
CA PRO A 494 32.69 44.51 -18.73
C PRO A 494 33.43 45.81 -19.05
N LEU A 495 32.96 46.99 -18.63
CA LEU A 495 33.64 48.26 -18.87
C LEU A 495 34.89 48.41 -18.00
N THR A 496 34.81 47.93 -16.75
CA THR A 496 35.91 48.05 -15.77
C THR A 496 36.75 46.78 -15.64
N GLY A 497 36.25 45.65 -16.17
CA GLY A 497 36.90 44.35 -16.08
C GLY A 497 36.91 43.76 -14.66
N LYS A 498 35.99 44.23 -13.80
CA LYS A 498 35.91 43.92 -12.36
C LYS A 498 34.46 43.71 -11.94
N ALA A 499 34.23 43.41 -10.67
CA ALA A 499 32.88 43.50 -10.11
C ALA A 499 32.38 44.95 -10.22
N SER A 500 31.09 45.11 -10.54
CA SER A 500 30.45 46.42 -10.65
C SER A 500 30.54 47.20 -9.33
N THR A 501 30.55 48.53 -9.40
CA THR A 501 30.33 49.39 -8.22
C THR A 501 28.85 49.65 -7.96
N GLU A 502 27.98 49.31 -8.92
CA GLU A 502 26.54 49.43 -8.77
C GLU A 502 26.01 48.35 -7.82
N THR A 503 25.24 48.76 -6.81
CA THR A 503 24.71 47.85 -5.78
C THR A 503 23.20 47.66 -5.85
N SER A 504 22.56 48.13 -6.93
CA SER A 504 21.14 47.89 -7.16
C SER A 504 20.84 46.40 -7.36
N ALA A 505 19.58 45.99 -7.22
CA ALA A 505 19.17 44.59 -7.42
C ALA A 505 19.38 44.08 -8.87
N ILE A 506 19.67 44.98 -9.82
CA ILE A 506 20.05 44.66 -11.20
C ILE A 506 21.47 44.07 -11.23
N TRP A 507 22.38 44.61 -10.42
CA TRP A 507 23.80 44.22 -10.40
C TRP A 507 24.17 43.29 -9.24
N LYS A 508 23.41 43.31 -8.14
CA LYS A 508 23.73 42.55 -6.92
C LYS A 508 22.63 41.53 -6.61
N ALA A 509 23.01 40.27 -6.49
CA ALA A 509 22.09 39.19 -6.18
C ALA A 509 21.36 39.42 -4.84
N THR A 510 20.05 39.23 -4.83
CA THR A 510 19.21 39.36 -3.62
C THR A 510 18.98 38.04 -2.91
N GLN A 511 19.16 36.92 -3.62
CA GLN A 511 19.05 35.54 -3.12
C GLN A 511 20.25 34.70 -3.56
N ALA A 512 20.42 33.54 -2.95
CA ALA A 512 21.41 32.56 -3.38
C ALA A 512 21.10 32.05 -4.79
N ALA A 513 22.14 31.56 -5.49
CA ALA A 513 22.03 31.29 -6.91
C ALA A 513 21.11 30.12 -7.27
N LEU A 514 20.46 30.24 -8.42
CA LEU A 514 20.01 29.12 -9.23
C LEU A 514 21.22 28.53 -9.98
N SER A 515 21.55 27.28 -9.69
CA SER A 515 22.63 26.54 -10.32
C SER A 515 22.09 25.39 -11.15
N VAL A 516 22.50 25.37 -12.43
CA VAL A 516 22.24 24.26 -13.37
C VAL A 516 23.51 23.43 -13.63
N GLY A 517 24.54 23.58 -12.81
CA GLY A 517 25.86 22.97 -12.97
C GLY A 517 26.68 23.05 -11.69
N SER A 518 28.00 22.89 -11.78
CA SER A 518 28.90 22.99 -10.64
C SER A 518 30.20 23.66 -11.03
N THR A 519 30.65 24.57 -10.16
CA THR A 519 31.94 25.26 -10.25
C THR A 519 32.86 24.94 -9.06
N GLU A 520 32.47 23.98 -8.20
CA GLU A 520 33.30 23.56 -7.05
C GLU A 520 34.64 22.98 -7.50
N ASP A 521 34.62 22.10 -8.51
CA ASP A 521 35.85 21.55 -9.11
C ASP A 521 36.19 22.34 -10.39
N LYS A 522 37.18 23.22 -10.28
CA LYS A 522 37.67 24.01 -11.43
C LYS A 522 38.28 23.16 -12.54
N ASN A 523 38.69 21.93 -12.24
CA ASN A 523 39.26 20.99 -13.21
C ASN A 523 38.18 20.11 -13.85
N ASN A 524 36.99 20.04 -13.27
CA ASN A 524 35.86 19.25 -13.76
C ASN A 524 34.55 20.06 -13.66
N LEU A 525 34.49 21.16 -14.43
CA LEU A 525 33.33 22.03 -14.50
C LEU A 525 32.12 21.29 -15.07
N ILE A 526 31.02 21.31 -14.32
CA ILE A 526 29.75 20.77 -14.79
C ILE A 526 28.94 21.94 -15.31
N THR A 527 28.71 21.98 -16.62
CA THR A 527 27.96 23.05 -17.28
C THR A 527 26.80 22.49 -18.08
N ARG A 528 25.78 23.33 -18.28
CA ARG A 528 24.60 23.00 -19.09
C ARG A 528 24.19 24.20 -19.91
N GLN A 529 23.69 23.94 -21.11
CA GLN A 529 22.99 24.95 -21.88
C GLN A 529 21.60 25.17 -21.29
N ILE A 530 21.15 26.43 -21.25
CA ILE A 530 19.76 26.78 -21.01
C ILE A 530 19.15 27.11 -22.39
N THR A 531 18.30 26.24 -22.90
CA THR A 531 17.72 26.34 -24.25
C THR A 531 16.30 26.90 -24.22
N GLY A 532 15.85 27.50 -25.32
CA GLY A 532 14.51 28.09 -25.40
C GLY A 532 14.37 29.43 -24.66
N VAL A 533 15.50 30.10 -24.37
CA VAL A 533 15.52 31.42 -23.73
C VAL A 533 15.12 32.50 -24.74
N ALA A 534 13.96 33.12 -24.53
CA ALA A 534 13.51 34.27 -25.31
C ALA A 534 14.47 35.45 -25.16
N ALA A 535 14.44 36.42 -26.08
CA ALA A 535 15.27 37.61 -25.97
C ALA A 535 14.84 38.43 -24.75
N GLY A 536 15.79 38.79 -23.88
CA GLY A 536 15.51 39.61 -22.71
C GLY A 536 14.99 40.98 -23.08
N THR A 537 14.02 41.48 -22.33
CA THR A 537 13.36 42.79 -22.53
C THR A 537 13.75 43.78 -21.43
N GLU A 538 13.82 43.31 -20.18
CA GLU A 538 14.18 44.12 -19.00
C GLU A 538 15.62 43.86 -18.55
N ASP A 539 16.19 44.74 -17.71
CA ASP A 539 17.60 44.68 -17.26
C ASP A 539 17.96 43.40 -16.47
N THR A 540 16.96 42.71 -15.89
CA THR A 540 17.15 41.48 -15.10
C THR A 540 16.89 40.19 -15.90
N ASP A 541 16.54 40.30 -17.18
CA ASP A 541 16.29 39.13 -18.02
C ASP A 541 17.59 38.48 -18.48
N ALA A 542 17.55 37.16 -18.68
CA ALA A 542 18.67 36.44 -19.27
C ALA A 542 18.84 36.84 -20.75
N VAL A 543 20.08 37.14 -21.15
CA VAL A 543 20.43 37.45 -22.54
C VAL A 543 20.60 36.15 -23.34
N ASN A 544 19.97 36.07 -24.51
CA ASN A 544 20.16 34.93 -25.41
C ASN A 544 21.28 35.17 -26.46
N VAL A 545 21.68 34.09 -27.14
CA VAL A 545 22.77 34.15 -28.13
C VAL A 545 22.44 35.07 -29.32
N ALA A 546 21.16 35.25 -29.68
CA ALA A 546 20.77 36.12 -30.79
C ALA A 546 21.04 37.60 -30.49
N GLN A 547 20.76 38.04 -29.25
CA GLN A 547 21.08 39.39 -28.79
C GLN A 547 22.59 39.67 -28.83
N LEU A 548 23.40 38.69 -28.40
CA LEU A 548 24.86 38.81 -28.42
C LEU A 548 25.43 38.86 -29.85
N LYS A 549 24.95 37.99 -30.75
CA LYS A 549 25.34 38.01 -32.18
C LYS A 549 24.95 39.32 -32.87
N ALA A 550 23.81 39.92 -32.51
CA ALA A 550 23.40 41.22 -33.03
C ALA A 550 24.36 42.35 -32.59
N LEU A 551 24.92 42.27 -31.38
CA LEU A 551 25.95 43.19 -30.89
C LEU A 551 27.29 42.98 -31.61
N GLU A 552 27.73 41.72 -31.78
CA GLU A 552 28.95 41.39 -32.53
C GLU A 552 28.91 41.95 -33.96
N LYS A 553 27.78 41.79 -34.66
CA LYS A 553 27.56 42.34 -36.01
C LYS A 553 27.61 43.87 -36.06
N LYS A 554 27.32 44.57 -34.96
CA LYS A 554 27.50 46.02 -34.86
C LYS A 554 28.97 46.40 -34.70
N LEU A 555 29.74 45.63 -33.91
CA LEU A 555 31.19 45.83 -33.76
C LEU A 555 31.94 45.57 -35.08
N SER A 556 31.56 44.54 -35.83
CA SER A 556 32.25 44.17 -37.08
C SER A 556 31.99 45.09 -38.27
N LYS A 557 31.04 46.03 -38.18
CA LYS A 557 30.77 47.06 -39.19
C LYS A 557 31.55 48.37 -38.97
N GLY A 558 32.27 48.50 -37.85
CA GLY A 558 33.28 49.54 -37.65
C GLY A 558 34.64 49.05 -38.15
N GLY A 559 35.05 49.48 -39.35
CA GLY A 559 36.27 48.99 -40.00
C GLY A 559 37.55 49.20 -39.18
N SER A 560 38.36 48.14 -39.10
CA SER A 560 39.82 48.02 -38.95
C SER A 560 40.71 49.09 -38.25
N ASN A 561 40.21 50.04 -37.45
CA ASN A 561 41.05 50.99 -36.71
C ASN A 561 40.47 51.37 -35.32
N VAL A 562 39.98 50.40 -34.56
CA VAL A 562 39.72 50.61 -33.12
C VAL A 562 40.60 49.66 -32.32
N GLU A 563 41.83 50.09 -32.05
CA GLU A 563 42.65 49.52 -31.00
C GLU A 563 42.19 50.14 -29.68
N VAL A 564 41.35 49.43 -28.92
CA VAL A 564 41.05 49.83 -27.53
C VAL A 564 42.20 49.37 -26.64
N VAL A 565 43.25 50.18 -26.54
CA VAL A 565 44.24 50.06 -25.46
C VAL A 565 43.82 50.99 -24.33
N GLY A 566 43.32 50.41 -23.24
CA GLY A 566 42.99 51.19 -22.05
C GLY A 566 44.25 51.66 -21.33
N ASP A 567 44.42 52.98 -21.16
CA ASP A 567 45.24 53.53 -20.08
C ASP A 567 44.46 54.53 -19.22
N LYS A 568 44.62 54.34 -17.90
CA LYS A 568 43.95 55.05 -16.82
C LYS A 568 44.80 56.25 -16.43
N LYS A 569 44.59 57.45 -17.01
CA LYS A 569 45.00 58.66 -16.27
C LYS A 569 44.46 60.05 -16.61
N THR A 570 43.71 60.32 -17.67
CA THR A 570 43.46 61.74 -17.99
C THR A 570 42.04 62.18 -18.30
N GLY A 571 41.01 61.31 -18.29
CA GLY A 571 39.61 61.75 -18.19
C GLY A 571 39.28 63.05 -18.96
N ILE A 572 39.66 63.14 -20.23
CA ILE A 572 39.30 64.24 -21.12
C ILE A 572 39.04 63.63 -22.50
N VAL A 573 37.78 63.59 -22.90
CA VAL A 573 37.40 63.51 -24.32
C VAL A 573 37.49 64.94 -24.84
N VAL A 574 38.63 65.31 -25.43
CA VAL A 574 38.65 66.44 -26.35
C VAL A 574 38.31 65.85 -27.71
N GLU A 575 37.08 66.01 -28.14
CA GLU A 575 36.80 66.05 -29.57
C GLU A 575 37.36 67.39 -30.07
N LYS A 576 38.63 67.35 -30.44
CA LYS A 576 39.19 68.28 -31.41
C LYS A 576 39.83 67.42 -32.46
N ASP A 577 39.34 67.61 -33.67
CA ASP A 577 40.17 67.58 -34.85
C ASP A 577 41.38 68.52 -34.64
N PRO A 578 42.63 68.02 -34.62
CA PRO A 578 43.68 68.68 -35.40
C PRO A 578 44.74 67.68 -35.90
N LYS A 579 45.43 67.86 -37.03
CA LYS A 579 45.48 68.93 -38.02
C LYS A 579 46.36 68.42 -39.17
N GLU A 580 46.08 68.95 -40.34
CA GLU A 580 47.05 69.40 -41.35
C GLU A 580 48.55 69.35 -40.99
N ASN A 581 49.28 68.73 -41.94
CA ASN A 581 50.49 69.26 -42.59
C ASN A 581 51.85 69.02 -41.92
N THR A 582 52.68 68.16 -42.52
CA THR A 582 53.89 68.55 -43.29
C THR A 582 54.77 67.33 -43.60
N SER A 583 55.10 67.15 -44.87
CA SER A 583 56.34 66.50 -45.29
C SER A 583 56.99 67.33 -46.40
N THR A 584 57.81 68.30 -46.00
CA THR A 584 59.01 68.75 -46.73
C THR A 584 60.12 68.90 -45.67
N PRO A 585 61.39 68.50 -45.92
CA PRO A 585 62.31 69.33 -46.71
C PRO A 585 63.40 68.61 -47.56
N SER A 586 63.73 69.25 -48.70
CA SER A 586 65.07 69.52 -49.26
C SER A 586 66.12 68.41 -49.49
N THR A 587 66.48 68.13 -50.76
CA THR A 587 67.75 68.58 -51.43
C THR A 587 67.98 67.87 -52.80
N GLY A 588 68.43 68.63 -53.81
CA GLY A 588 68.85 68.16 -55.15
C GLY A 588 68.05 68.87 -56.27
N GLY A 589 68.46 70.05 -56.75
CA GLY A 589 69.46 70.21 -57.82
C GLY A 589 68.86 69.75 -59.16
N THR A 590 68.47 70.60 -60.12
CA THR A 590 69.30 71.55 -60.89
C THR A 590 68.44 72.51 -61.74
N THR A 591 68.86 73.78 -61.84
CA THR A 591 68.68 74.69 -63.00
C THR A 591 69.62 74.25 -64.16
N PRO A 592 69.41 74.61 -65.45
CA PRO A 592 69.48 75.97 -66.03
C PRO A 592 68.24 76.36 -66.87
N SER A 593 67.79 77.63 -66.85
CA SER A 593 68.22 78.73 -67.75
C SER A 593 67.98 78.39 -69.24
N THR A 594 67.38 79.20 -70.10
CA THR A 594 67.64 80.62 -70.43
C THR A 594 66.50 81.05 -71.38
N GLY A 595 65.96 82.26 -71.31
CA GLY A 595 66.42 83.37 -72.15
C GLY A 595 65.88 83.29 -73.57
N GLY A 596 64.88 84.12 -73.87
CA GLY A 596 64.35 84.24 -75.22
C GLY A 596 65.30 84.93 -76.18
N THR A 597 65.18 84.62 -77.47
CA THR A 597 65.25 85.62 -78.54
C THR A 597 64.51 85.09 -79.76
N THR A 598 63.86 86.04 -80.44
CA THR A 598 62.93 85.94 -81.56
C THR A 598 63.57 85.44 -82.86
N THR A 599 62.82 84.68 -83.68
CA THR A 599 62.15 85.17 -84.90
C THR A 599 61.34 84.03 -85.54
N ALA A 600 60.21 84.40 -86.16
CA ALA A 600 59.27 83.55 -86.90
C ALA A 600 59.97 82.66 -87.97
N PRO A 601 59.34 81.60 -88.53
CA PRO A 601 58.04 81.67 -89.21
C PRO A 601 57.08 80.48 -89.01
N VAL A 602 55.79 80.81 -89.18
CA VAL A 602 54.73 80.01 -89.82
C VAL A 602 54.89 78.49 -89.80
N ASP A 603 54.15 77.81 -88.90
CA ASP A 603 53.24 76.71 -89.29
C ASP A 603 52.24 76.38 -88.16
N GLU A 604 51.12 75.82 -88.61
CA GLU A 604 49.86 75.39 -87.99
C GLU A 604 49.84 74.91 -86.53
N SER A 605 48.87 75.41 -85.74
CA SER A 605 47.77 74.58 -85.17
C SER A 605 47.08 75.20 -83.94
N LYS A 606 45.76 74.96 -83.91
CA LYS A 606 44.86 74.87 -82.74
C LYS A 606 44.69 76.11 -81.85
N THR A 607 43.57 76.80 -82.09
CA THR A 607 42.91 77.70 -81.13
C THR A 607 42.46 76.95 -79.87
N VAL A 608 42.92 77.39 -78.70
CA VAL A 608 42.47 76.93 -77.37
C VAL A 608 41.26 77.78 -76.93
N TYR A 609 40.10 77.16 -76.76
CA TYR A 609 38.96 77.76 -76.04
C TYR A 609 39.15 77.55 -74.54
N LYS A 610 39.32 78.61 -73.75
CA LYS A 610 39.19 78.55 -72.29
C LYS A 610 37.70 78.61 -71.93
N VAL A 611 37.08 77.47 -71.66
CA VAL A 611 35.71 77.39 -71.11
C VAL A 611 35.81 77.53 -69.59
N LYS A 612 35.26 78.61 -69.02
CA LYS A 612 34.84 78.59 -67.62
C LYS A 612 33.60 77.70 -67.55
N LEU A 613 33.65 76.60 -66.79
CA LEU A 613 32.46 75.83 -66.47
C LEU A 613 31.62 76.66 -65.49
N ASP A 614 30.37 76.97 -65.86
CA ASP A 614 29.38 77.57 -64.96
C ASP A 614 29.12 76.64 -63.76
N LYS A 615 28.66 77.19 -62.62
CA LYS A 615 28.28 76.39 -61.42
C LYS A 615 27.22 75.34 -61.73
N LYS A 616 26.52 75.49 -62.85
CA LYS A 616 25.59 74.55 -63.43
C LYS A 616 26.03 74.19 -64.84
N VAL A 617 26.14 72.89 -65.10
CA VAL A 617 26.50 72.36 -66.42
C VAL A 617 25.34 71.52 -66.93
N ASP A 618 24.67 72.02 -67.97
CA ASP A 618 23.58 71.34 -68.66
C ASP A 618 24.08 70.72 -69.97
N VAL A 619 24.06 69.39 -70.07
CA VAL A 619 24.41 68.64 -71.29
C VAL A 619 23.20 67.82 -71.72
N GLY A 620 22.40 68.39 -72.63
CA GLY A 620 21.17 67.76 -73.12
C GLY A 620 20.10 67.65 -72.02
N ASN A 621 19.84 66.42 -71.54
CA ASN A 621 18.88 66.13 -70.46
C ASN A 621 19.57 65.81 -69.12
N ILE A 622 20.88 66.04 -69.02
CA ILE A 622 21.65 65.86 -67.79
C ILE A 622 22.03 67.24 -67.28
N SER A 623 21.76 67.48 -66.00
CA SER A 623 22.11 68.71 -65.29
C SER A 623 22.98 68.38 -64.09
N ILE A 624 24.16 68.99 -64.00
CA ILE A 624 25.04 68.93 -62.83
C ILE A 624 25.01 70.31 -62.18
N ASP A 625 24.48 70.40 -60.96
CA ASP A 625 24.43 71.63 -60.18
C ASP A 625 25.37 71.52 -58.98
N GLY A 626 26.40 72.35 -58.96
CA GLY A 626 27.37 72.46 -57.86
C GLY A 626 27.23 73.77 -57.08
N SER A 627 26.08 74.44 -57.16
CA SER A 627 25.80 75.62 -56.33
C SER A 627 25.68 75.24 -54.85
N GLU A 628 26.05 76.17 -53.95
CA GLU A 628 25.97 75.95 -52.51
C GLU A 628 24.55 75.49 -52.13
N ASN A 629 24.45 74.33 -51.47
CA ASN A 629 23.22 73.64 -51.05
C ASN A 629 22.42 72.91 -52.15
N GLN A 630 22.91 72.76 -53.38
CA GLN A 630 22.24 72.01 -54.45
C GLN A 630 23.13 71.01 -55.20
N GLU A 631 24.14 70.42 -54.53
CA GLU A 631 25.01 69.36 -55.09
C GLU A 631 24.18 68.17 -55.60
N THR A 632 23.75 68.25 -56.85
CA THR A 632 22.81 67.32 -57.45
C THR A 632 23.17 67.03 -58.90
N ILE A 633 23.02 65.77 -59.27
CA ILE A 633 23.01 65.33 -60.67
C ILE A 633 21.57 64.93 -60.99
N THR A 634 20.97 65.60 -61.96
CA THR A 634 19.63 65.28 -62.45
C THR A 634 19.71 64.74 -63.87
N ILE A 635 19.04 63.62 -64.14
CA ILE A 635 18.94 63.01 -65.48
C ILE A 635 17.46 62.90 -65.85
N GLY A 636 17.05 63.56 -66.94
CA GLY A 636 15.67 63.63 -67.42
C GLY A 636 15.05 65.03 -67.32
N LYS A 637 13.90 65.24 -67.99
CA LYS A 637 13.07 66.46 -67.86
C LYS A 637 11.65 66.06 -67.41
N GLY A 638 11.04 66.86 -66.53
CA GLY A 638 9.68 66.64 -66.04
C GLY A 638 9.59 65.66 -64.87
N ASP A 639 8.53 64.85 -64.80
CA ASP A 639 8.24 63.98 -63.65
C ASP A 639 9.07 62.68 -63.58
N ASN A 640 9.89 62.37 -64.58
CA ASN A 640 10.71 61.14 -64.65
C ASN A 640 12.20 61.38 -64.33
N ASN A 641 12.50 62.24 -63.37
CA ASN A 641 13.88 62.61 -63.05
C ASN A 641 14.55 61.56 -62.15
N VAL A 642 15.77 61.15 -62.53
CA VAL A 642 16.72 60.50 -61.62
C VAL A 642 17.53 61.60 -60.95
N ILE A 643 17.53 61.63 -59.63
CA ILE A 643 18.25 62.62 -58.82
C ILE A 643 19.28 61.88 -57.98
N VAL A 644 20.55 62.28 -58.13
CA VAL A 644 21.64 61.83 -57.26
C VAL A 644 22.13 63.04 -56.48
N ASN A 645 22.08 62.96 -55.14
CA ASN A 645 22.53 64.03 -54.26
C ASN A 645 23.16 63.45 -52.98
N ASN A 646 23.45 64.31 -52.00
CA ASN A 646 24.03 63.92 -50.71
C ASN A 646 23.17 62.97 -49.85
N THR A 647 21.90 62.72 -50.22
CA THR A 647 21.00 61.75 -49.57
C THR A 647 20.96 60.39 -50.29
N GLY A 648 21.40 60.32 -51.55
CA GLY A 648 21.48 59.11 -52.37
C GLY A 648 20.91 59.28 -53.78
N LEU A 649 20.53 58.16 -54.40
CA LEU A 649 19.86 58.10 -55.70
C LEU A 649 18.35 57.93 -55.50
N THR A 650 17.56 58.82 -56.11
CA THR A 650 16.10 58.72 -56.12
C THR A 650 15.59 58.77 -57.56
N ILE A 651 14.65 57.88 -57.88
CA ILE A 651 13.88 57.93 -59.12
C ILE A 651 12.46 58.33 -58.71
N LYS A 652 11.96 59.45 -59.23
CA LYS A 652 10.59 59.89 -58.92
C LYS A 652 9.57 58.82 -59.32
N ASP A 653 8.64 58.49 -58.41
CA ASP A 653 7.66 57.40 -58.52
C ASP A 653 8.24 55.97 -58.75
N GLY A 654 9.55 55.81 -58.50
CA GLY A 654 10.31 54.58 -58.72
C GLY A 654 11.19 54.17 -57.53
N PRO A 655 12.10 53.19 -57.73
CA PRO A 655 13.02 52.77 -56.70
C PRO A 655 13.99 53.88 -56.27
N SER A 656 14.44 53.82 -55.02
CA SER A 656 15.48 54.71 -54.49
C SER A 656 16.50 53.94 -53.64
N VAL A 657 17.73 54.46 -53.62
CA VAL A 657 18.84 54.00 -52.80
C VAL A 657 19.35 55.21 -52.03
N THR A 658 18.97 55.31 -50.75
CA THR A 658 19.30 56.46 -49.90
C THR A 658 20.05 56.00 -48.65
N LYS A 659 20.51 56.94 -47.83
CA LYS A 659 21.09 56.65 -46.50
C LYS A 659 20.15 55.85 -45.58
N ASN A 660 18.84 55.87 -45.83
CA ASN A 660 17.84 55.12 -45.08
C ASN A 660 17.63 53.68 -45.60
N GLY A 661 18.34 53.26 -46.66
CA GLY A 661 18.25 51.94 -47.26
C GLY A 661 17.70 51.94 -48.70
N ILE A 662 17.33 50.74 -49.16
CA ILE A 662 16.79 50.51 -50.51
C ILE A 662 15.26 50.46 -50.41
N ASN A 663 14.57 51.32 -51.16
CA ASN A 663 13.12 51.29 -51.30
C ASN A 663 12.75 50.99 -52.76
N ALA A 664 12.01 49.92 -53.01
CA ALA A 664 11.63 49.51 -54.37
C ALA A 664 10.47 50.35 -54.97
N GLY A 665 9.84 51.26 -54.21
CA GLY A 665 8.77 52.12 -54.72
C GLY A 665 7.56 51.32 -55.24
N ASN A 666 7.18 50.25 -54.53
CA ASN A 666 6.14 49.28 -54.90
C ASN A 666 6.37 48.57 -56.25
N LYS A 667 7.61 48.53 -56.76
CA LYS A 667 7.97 47.79 -57.99
C LYS A 667 8.49 46.40 -57.64
N LYS A 668 8.37 45.45 -58.59
CA LYS A 668 8.92 44.09 -58.44
C LYS A 668 10.45 44.13 -58.51
N ILE A 669 11.11 43.41 -57.61
CA ILE A 669 12.55 43.13 -57.69
C ILE A 669 12.70 41.74 -58.34
N THR A 670 13.28 41.68 -59.54
CA THR A 670 13.51 40.43 -60.28
C THR A 670 14.99 40.04 -60.25
N ASN A 671 15.31 38.80 -60.62
CA ASN A 671 16.68 38.25 -60.65
C ASN A 671 17.38 38.17 -59.27
N VAL A 672 16.61 37.97 -58.20
CA VAL A 672 17.15 37.64 -56.87
C VAL A 672 17.50 36.15 -56.84
N ALA A 673 18.78 35.81 -56.65
CA ALA A 673 19.26 34.43 -56.53
C ALA A 673 18.70 33.74 -55.28
N ASP A 674 18.85 32.41 -55.17
CA ASP A 674 18.50 31.70 -53.94
C ASP A 674 19.46 32.14 -52.83
N ALA A 675 18.92 32.61 -51.70
CA ALA A 675 19.69 32.97 -50.51
C ALA A 675 20.50 31.78 -49.98
N THR A 676 21.78 32.01 -49.65
CA THR A 676 22.69 31.00 -49.05
C THR A 676 23.12 31.35 -47.64
N GLU A 677 23.03 32.62 -47.26
CA GLU A 677 23.38 33.14 -45.93
C GLU A 677 22.19 33.85 -45.28
N ASP A 678 22.18 33.94 -43.93
CA ASP A 678 21.07 34.52 -43.15
C ASP A 678 20.77 36.00 -43.47
N SER A 679 21.72 36.71 -44.09
CA SER A 679 21.56 38.12 -44.48
C SER A 679 21.09 38.36 -45.90
N ASP A 680 20.94 37.31 -46.71
CA ASP A 680 20.53 37.41 -48.10
C ASP A 680 19.02 37.67 -48.21
N ALA A 681 18.61 38.32 -49.29
CA ALA A 681 17.19 38.46 -49.61
C ALA A 681 16.64 37.13 -50.16
N VAL A 682 15.58 36.61 -49.56
CA VAL A 682 14.90 35.40 -50.06
C VAL A 682 14.02 35.72 -51.27
N ASN A 683 14.00 34.83 -52.26
CA ASN A 683 13.15 34.99 -53.44
C ASN A 683 11.80 34.26 -53.28
N TYR A 684 10.85 34.52 -54.19
CA TYR A 684 9.52 33.92 -54.12
C TYR A 684 9.52 32.39 -54.26
N LYS A 685 10.50 31.81 -54.96
CA LYS A 685 10.65 30.35 -55.08
C LYS A 685 10.95 29.73 -53.70
N GLN A 686 11.87 30.31 -52.94
CA GLN A 686 12.20 29.84 -51.58
C GLN A 686 11.01 29.97 -50.63
N LEU A 687 10.27 31.08 -50.69
CA LEU A 687 9.03 31.24 -49.89
C LEU A 687 7.94 30.24 -50.30
N LYS A 688 7.78 29.97 -51.60
CA LYS A 688 6.84 28.97 -52.11
C LYS A 688 7.19 27.56 -51.62
N GLN A 689 8.48 27.19 -51.60
CA GLN A 689 8.92 25.91 -51.06
C GLN A 689 8.63 25.78 -49.55
N ALA A 690 8.92 26.83 -48.77
CA ALA A 690 8.62 26.85 -47.33
C ALA A 690 7.11 26.75 -47.04
N THR A 691 6.29 27.50 -47.79
CA THR A 691 4.82 27.47 -47.63
C THR A 691 4.19 26.17 -48.10
N GLN A 692 4.73 25.54 -49.15
CA GLN A 692 4.33 24.19 -49.58
C GLN A 692 4.63 23.15 -48.50
N GLY A 693 5.85 23.16 -47.94
CA GLY A 693 6.21 22.26 -46.83
C GLY A 693 5.31 22.46 -45.61
N MET A 694 4.93 23.70 -45.28
CA MET A 694 3.99 23.99 -44.19
C MET A 694 2.58 23.46 -44.46
N ALA A 695 2.10 23.54 -45.71
CA ALA A 695 0.81 22.97 -46.10
C ALA A 695 0.81 21.44 -46.06
N GLU A 696 1.91 20.81 -46.48
CA GLU A 696 2.11 19.36 -46.37
C GLU A 696 2.13 18.89 -44.92
N VAL A 697 2.84 19.60 -44.03
CA VAL A 697 2.86 19.30 -42.59
C VAL A 697 1.48 19.46 -41.97
N SER A 698 0.73 20.51 -42.34
CA SER A 698 -0.65 20.71 -41.87
C SER A 698 -1.58 19.58 -42.34
N GLY A 699 -1.46 19.16 -43.60
CA GLY A 699 -2.18 17.99 -44.13
C GLY A 699 -1.84 16.72 -43.35
N GLU A 700 -0.55 16.50 -43.10
CA GLU A 700 -0.06 15.35 -42.33
C GLU A 700 -0.62 15.31 -40.91
N MET A 701 -0.65 16.44 -40.22
CA MET A 701 -1.23 16.56 -38.89
C MET A 701 -2.72 16.18 -38.90
N ASN A 702 -3.46 16.56 -39.95
CA ASN A 702 -4.87 16.19 -40.07
C ASN A 702 -5.04 14.67 -40.25
N HIS A 703 -4.15 14.03 -41.02
CA HIS A 703 -4.13 12.57 -41.19
C HIS A 703 -3.84 11.86 -39.86
N VAL A 704 -2.80 12.27 -39.14
CA VAL A 704 -2.45 11.70 -37.81
C VAL A 704 -3.60 11.86 -36.82
N GLY A 705 -4.30 13.00 -36.83
CA GLY A 705 -5.49 13.22 -36.01
C GLY A 705 -6.62 12.23 -36.33
N ALA A 706 -6.90 12.00 -37.62
CA ALA A 706 -7.93 11.06 -38.05
C ALA A 706 -7.57 9.60 -37.70
N HIS A 707 -6.32 9.20 -37.90
CA HIS A 707 -5.83 7.86 -37.51
C HIS A 707 -5.89 7.63 -36.00
N SER A 708 -5.50 8.62 -35.21
CA SER A 708 -5.57 8.55 -33.74
C SER A 708 -7.01 8.43 -33.25
N ALA A 709 -7.93 9.19 -33.85
CA ALA A 709 -9.36 9.08 -33.57
C ALA A 709 -9.93 7.70 -33.95
N ALA A 710 -9.50 7.13 -35.08
CA ALA A 710 -9.94 5.80 -35.53
C ALA A 710 -9.44 4.69 -34.59
N LEU A 711 -8.17 4.74 -34.16
CA LEU A 711 -7.60 3.78 -33.21
C LEU A 711 -8.22 3.90 -31.82
N ALA A 712 -8.59 5.11 -31.39
CA ALA A 712 -9.27 5.34 -30.11
C ALA A 712 -10.71 4.79 -30.09
N ALA A 713 -11.35 4.69 -31.26
CA ALA A 713 -12.68 4.09 -31.40
C ALA A 713 -12.67 2.55 -31.34
N LEU A 714 -11.49 1.90 -31.24
CA LEU A 714 -11.39 0.45 -31.11
C LEU A 714 -11.64 0.02 -29.66
N HIS A 715 -12.72 -0.72 -29.44
CA HIS A 715 -13.11 -1.24 -28.14
C HIS A 715 -13.38 -2.75 -28.20
N PRO A 716 -12.71 -3.56 -27.35
CA PRO A 716 -12.99 -4.98 -27.25
C PRO A 716 -14.27 -5.25 -26.43
N LEU A 717 -14.89 -6.42 -26.65
CA LEU A 717 -16.07 -6.86 -25.91
C LEU A 717 -15.71 -7.36 -24.50
N ASP A 718 -16.71 -7.70 -23.68
CA ASP A 718 -16.51 -8.31 -22.36
C ASP A 718 -15.82 -9.68 -22.50
N PHE A 719 -15.00 -10.09 -21.52
CA PHE A 719 -14.25 -11.35 -21.58
C PHE A 719 -15.17 -12.58 -21.65
N ASP A 720 -14.94 -13.42 -22.66
CA ASP A 720 -15.52 -14.76 -22.80
C ASP A 720 -14.41 -15.83 -22.64
N PRO A 721 -14.56 -16.82 -21.74
CA PRO A 721 -13.58 -17.89 -21.57
C PRO A 721 -13.46 -18.84 -22.78
N ASP A 722 -14.53 -18.99 -23.58
CA ASP A 722 -14.56 -19.85 -24.77
C ASP A 722 -14.04 -19.09 -26.02
N GLU A 723 -14.21 -17.75 -26.05
CA GLU A 723 -13.77 -16.88 -27.15
C GLU A 723 -12.75 -15.83 -26.66
N LYS A 724 -11.46 -16.18 -26.78
CA LYS A 724 -10.36 -15.37 -26.24
C LYS A 724 -9.86 -14.25 -27.16
N LEU A 725 -10.37 -14.15 -28.39
CA LEU A 725 -9.93 -13.19 -29.40
C LEU A 725 -11.10 -12.31 -29.84
N ASP A 726 -10.97 -11.00 -29.64
CA ASP A 726 -11.92 -10.01 -30.14
C ASP A 726 -11.32 -9.23 -31.31
N ILE A 727 -12.15 -8.92 -32.31
CA ILE A 727 -11.79 -8.01 -33.41
C ILE A 727 -12.70 -6.78 -33.36
N ALA A 728 -12.11 -5.59 -33.38
CA ALA A 728 -12.84 -4.32 -33.41
C ALA A 728 -12.49 -3.54 -34.68
N ALA A 729 -13.42 -2.70 -35.13
CA ALA A 729 -13.20 -1.74 -36.21
C ALA A 729 -13.69 -0.35 -35.79
N GLY A 730 -12.95 0.68 -36.16
CA GLY A 730 -13.23 2.07 -35.80
C GLY A 730 -13.05 3.00 -36.98
N VAL A 731 -13.75 4.12 -37.01
CA VAL A 731 -13.56 5.17 -38.02
C VAL A 731 -13.28 6.49 -37.31
N GLY A 732 -12.32 7.25 -37.82
CA GLY A 732 -11.90 8.52 -37.25
C GLY A 732 -11.92 9.60 -38.32
N ASN A 733 -12.45 10.76 -37.96
CA ASN A 733 -12.41 11.97 -38.78
C ASN A 733 -11.72 13.08 -37.98
N TYR A 734 -10.84 13.83 -38.64
CA TYR A 734 -10.27 15.04 -38.07
C TYR A 734 -9.99 16.05 -39.18
N ASN A 735 -10.60 17.23 -39.05
CA ASN A 735 -10.43 18.36 -39.99
C ASN A 735 -10.55 17.96 -41.47
N GLY A 736 -11.56 17.13 -41.81
CA GLY A 736 -11.83 16.66 -43.17
C GLY A 736 -11.03 15.43 -43.63
N SER A 737 -10.02 14.97 -42.87
CA SER A 737 -9.33 13.69 -43.12
C SER A 737 -10.05 12.53 -42.47
N ASN A 738 -10.08 11.36 -43.12
CA ASN A 738 -10.74 10.14 -42.65
C ASN A 738 -9.74 8.99 -42.53
N ALA A 739 -9.89 8.17 -41.49
CA ALA A 739 -9.15 6.92 -41.32
C ALA A 739 -10.07 5.82 -40.78
N VAL A 740 -9.74 4.57 -41.11
CA VAL A 740 -10.38 3.36 -40.59
C VAL A 740 -9.34 2.59 -39.80
N ALA A 741 -9.71 2.04 -38.66
CA ALA A 741 -8.86 1.21 -37.82
C ALA A 741 -9.44 -0.19 -37.66
N ILE A 742 -8.57 -1.18 -37.53
CA ILE A 742 -8.89 -2.56 -37.18
C ILE A 742 -7.97 -2.96 -36.03
N GLY A 743 -8.54 -3.50 -34.95
CA GLY A 743 -7.82 -3.98 -33.78
C GLY A 743 -8.15 -5.43 -33.47
N ALA A 744 -7.16 -6.17 -33.00
CA ALA A 744 -7.32 -7.51 -32.44
C ALA A 744 -6.88 -7.51 -30.98
N TYR A 745 -7.69 -8.13 -30.13
CA TYR A 745 -7.49 -8.19 -28.69
C TYR A 745 -7.53 -9.64 -28.22
N TYR A 746 -6.45 -10.11 -27.62
CA TYR A 746 -6.34 -11.46 -27.09
C TYR A 746 -6.34 -11.44 -25.56
N ARG A 747 -7.26 -12.17 -24.94
CA ARG A 747 -7.38 -12.29 -23.48
C ARG A 747 -7.19 -13.73 -23.03
N PRO A 748 -5.99 -14.14 -22.58
CA PRO A 748 -5.79 -15.50 -22.08
C PRO A 748 -6.58 -15.78 -20.79
N ASN A 749 -6.90 -14.73 -20.01
CA ASN A 749 -7.71 -14.78 -18.79
C ASN A 749 -8.39 -13.41 -18.53
N GLU A 750 -9.30 -13.33 -17.56
CA GLU A 750 -10.05 -12.09 -17.22
C GLU A 750 -9.13 -10.93 -16.76
N SER A 751 -7.89 -11.22 -16.38
CA SER A 751 -6.94 -10.27 -15.81
C SER A 751 -5.86 -9.79 -16.76
N THR A 752 -5.77 -10.36 -17.97
CA THR A 752 -4.70 -10.07 -18.93
C THR A 752 -5.29 -9.83 -20.31
N MET A 753 -4.88 -8.75 -20.98
CA MET A 753 -5.25 -8.47 -22.36
C MET A 753 -4.04 -8.00 -23.15
N ILE A 754 -3.86 -8.57 -24.33
CA ILE A 754 -2.89 -8.15 -25.34
C ILE A 754 -3.67 -7.53 -26.49
N SER A 755 -3.31 -6.34 -26.92
CA SER A 755 -3.98 -5.63 -28.02
C SER A 755 -3.00 -5.28 -29.12
N VAL A 756 -3.41 -5.42 -30.38
CA VAL A 756 -2.71 -4.90 -31.55
C VAL A 756 -3.72 -4.19 -32.45
N GLY A 757 -3.39 -3.01 -32.94
CA GLY A 757 -4.27 -2.20 -33.78
C GLY A 757 -3.52 -1.59 -34.94
N GLY A 758 -4.18 -1.53 -36.10
CA GLY A 758 -3.69 -0.85 -37.29
C GLY A 758 -4.75 0.11 -37.81
N SER A 759 -4.34 1.27 -38.31
CA SER A 759 -5.25 2.18 -39.03
C SER A 759 -4.73 2.54 -40.40
N PHE A 760 -5.68 2.73 -41.31
CA PHE A 760 -5.49 2.81 -42.75
C PHE A 760 -6.44 3.90 -43.30
N GLY A 761 -5.95 4.71 -44.23
CA GLY A 761 -6.73 5.79 -44.84
C GLY A 761 -5.87 7.03 -45.06
N SER A 762 -6.26 7.88 -46.01
CA SER A 762 -5.57 9.15 -46.29
C SER A 762 -4.05 9.06 -46.55
N GLY A 763 -3.57 7.95 -47.12
CA GLY A 763 -2.22 7.81 -47.68
C GLY A 763 -1.11 7.35 -46.72
N LYS A 764 -1.38 7.19 -45.42
CA LYS A 764 -0.44 6.67 -44.42
C LYS A 764 -1.11 5.66 -43.50
N ASN A 765 -0.32 4.88 -42.77
CA ASN A 765 -0.80 3.85 -41.86
C ASN A 765 -0.18 4.05 -40.48
N MET A 766 -0.93 3.74 -39.41
CA MET A 766 -0.42 3.72 -38.04
C MET A 766 -0.64 2.34 -37.41
N VAL A 767 0.25 1.94 -36.50
CA VAL A 767 0.15 0.70 -35.74
C VAL A 767 0.32 0.97 -34.24
N ASN A 768 -0.41 0.21 -33.41
CA ASN A 768 -0.26 0.21 -31.96
C ASN A 768 -0.22 -1.23 -31.41
N ALA A 769 0.42 -1.40 -30.26
CA ALA A 769 0.44 -2.65 -29.52
C ALA A 769 0.47 -2.35 -28.01
N GLY A 770 -0.19 -3.18 -27.20
CA GLY A 770 -0.31 -2.94 -25.76
C GLY A 770 -0.57 -4.20 -24.96
N VAL A 771 -0.20 -4.18 -23.68
CA VAL A 771 -0.50 -5.23 -22.70
C VAL A 771 -1.14 -4.58 -21.48
N SER A 772 -2.26 -5.14 -21.03
CA SER A 772 -3.00 -4.69 -19.84
C SER A 772 -3.09 -5.83 -18.84
N VAL A 773 -2.82 -5.52 -17.56
CA VAL A 773 -2.90 -6.47 -16.44
C VAL A 773 -3.69 -5.86 -15.27
N LYS A 774 -4.62 -6.63 -14.69
CA LYS A 774 -5.36 -6.27 -13.47
C LYS A 774 -4.56 -6.71 -12.22
N VAL A 775 -4.40 -5.84 -11.23
CA VAL A 775 -3.64 -6.10 -9.98
C VAL A 775 -4.57 -5.96 -8.76
N GLY A 776 -4.68 -7.01 -7.92
CA GLY A 776 -5.55 -7.03 -6.72
C GLY A 776 -5.74 -8.45 -6.13
N GLN A 777 -6.39 -8.59 -4.96
CA GLN A 777 -6.71 -9.90 -4.37
C GLN A 777 -7.67 -10.68 -5.30
N GLY A 778 -7.22 -11.84 -5.80
CA GLY A 778 -8.00 -12.68 -6.70
C GLY A 778 -9.18 -13.33 -6.00
N ASN A 779 -10.40 -12.97 -6.41
CA ASN A 779 -11.60 -13.72 -6.07
C ASN A 779 -11.86 -14.75 -7.17
N ASN A 780 -12.16 -16.00 -6.80
CA ASN A 780 -12.46 -17.11 -7.73
C ASN A 780 -13.84 -17.01 -8.43
N VAL A 781 -14.42 -15.81 -8.53
CA VAL A 781 -15.72 -15.59 -9.16
C VAL A 781 -15.50 -14.71 -10.38
N SER A 782 -15.68 -15.29 -11.57
CA SER A 782 -15.60 -14.55 -12.84
C SER A 782 -16.64 -13.43 -12.83
N ARG A 783 -16.22 -12.18 -13.07
CA ARG A 783 -17.16 -11.04 -13.12
C ARG A 783 -17.75 -10.84 -14.52
N SER A 784 -17.42 -11.72 -15.48
CA SER A 784 -18.00 -11.68 -16.81
C SER A 784 -19.49 -11.99 -16.75
N ARG A 785 -20.33 -11.08 -17.28
CA ARG A 785 -21.78 -11.30 -17.43
C ARG A 785 -22.09 -12.55 -18.25
N ILE A 786 -21.22 -12.90 -19.20
CA ILE A 786 -21.36 -14.11 -20.04
C ILE A 786 -21.02 -15.36 -19.23
N ALA A 787 -19.92 -15.34 -18.46
CA ALA A 787 -19.55 -16.45 -17.58
C ALA A 787 -20.63 -16.70 -16.50
N MET A 788 -21.15 -15.64 -15.88
CA MET A 788 -22.26 -15.74 -14.93
C MET A 788 -23.56 -16.19 -15.61
N ALA A 789 -23.85 -15.74 -16.84
CA ALA A 789 -25.03 -16.19 -17.57
C ALA A 789 -24.95 -17.68 -17.96
N LYS A 790 -23.77 -18.18 -18.30
CA LYS A 790 -23.51 -19.61 -18.55
C LYS A 790 -23.68 -20.41 -17.26
N GLU A 791 -23.10 -19.96 -16.15
CA GLU A 791 -23.27 -20.59 -14.83
C GLU A 791 -24.75 -20.59 -14.38
N ILE A 792 -25.50 -19.51 -14.63
CA ILE A 792 -26.95 -19.45 -14.36
C ILE A 792 -27.74 -20.36 -15.31
N LYS A 793 -27.36 -20.46 -16.59
CA LYS A 793 -28.00 -21.36 -17.56
C LYS A 793 -27.75 -22.83 -17.18
N ASP A 794 -26.53 -23.17 -16.78
CA ASP A 794 -26.14 -24.50 -16.33
C ASP A 794 -26.84 -24.84 -15.01
N MET A 795 -26.87 -23.92 -14.04
CA MET A 795 -27.67 -24.09 -12.81
C MET A 795 -29.17 -24.23 -13.09
N ARG A 796 -29.72 -23.52 -14.09
CA ARG A 796 -31.14 -23.67 -14.47
C ARG A 796 -31.41 -25.03 -15.13
N ALA A 797 -30.51 -25.51 -15.98
CA ALA A 797 -30.59 -26.84 -16.58
C ALA A 797 -30.44 -27.94 -15.51
N GLU A 798 -29.55 -27.74 -14.54
CA GLU A 798 -29.35 -28.62 -13.39
C GLU A 798 -30.57 -28.60 -12.45
N LEU A 799 -31.19 -27.44 -12.22
CA LEU A 799 -32.44 -27.33 -11.46
C LEU A 799 -33.63 -27.95 -12.18
N GLU A 800 -33.73 -27.86 -13.51
CA GLU A 800 -34.77 -28.54 -14.28
C GLU A 800 -34.60 -30.07 -14.26
N THR A 801 -33.37 -30.55 -14.35
CA THR A 801 -33.07 -31.99 -14.24
C THR A 801 -33.32 -32.48 -12.81
N PHE A 802 -32.97 -31.71 -11.78
CA PHE A 802 -33.33 -32.01 -10.39
C PHE A 802 -34.85 -32.02 -10.19
N ARG A 803 -35.58 -31.03 -10.73
CA ARG A 803 -37.06 -30.99 -10.64
C ARG A 803 -37.70 -32.20 -11.32
N LYS A 804 -37.22 -32.59 -12.50
CA LYS A 804 -37.71 -33.79 -13.21
C LYS A 804 -37.38 -35.08 -12.44
N ALA A 805 -36.18 -35.18 -11.88
CA ALA A 805 -35.79 -36.31 -11.02
C ALA A 805 -36.65 -36.38 -9.75
N PHE A 806 -36.90 -35.24 -9.09
CA PHE A 806 -37.73 -35.17 -7.88
C PHE A 806 -39.22 -35.46 -8.17
N ALA A 807 -39.73 -35.00 -9.32
CA ALA A 807 -41.08 -35.32 -9.79
C ALA A 807 -41.25 -36.82 -10.07
N GLY A 808 -40.26 -37.48 -10.71
CA GLY A 808 -40.25 -38.93 -10.94
C GLY A 808 -40.17 -39.75 -9.64
N ILE A 809 -39.40 -39.29 -8.65
CA ILE A 809 -39.33 -39.92 -7.31
C ILE A 809 -40.69 -39.84 -6.60
N SER A 810 -41.42 -38.74 -6.74
CA SER A 810 -42.75 -38.58 -6.14
C SER A 810 -43.83 -39.51 -6.76
N GLN A 811 -43.56 -40.05 -7.95
CA GLN A 811 -44.44 -41.00 -8.66
C GLN A 811 -43.92 -42.46 -8.64
N GLY A 812 -42.83 -42.75 -7.92
CA GLY A 812 -42.35 -44.12 -7.70
C GLY A 812 -41.47 -44.71 -8.81
N GLU A 813 -40.95 -43.92 -9.74
CA GLU A 813 -39.96 -44.40 -10.72
C GLU A 813 -38.54 -44.44 -10.14
N LYS A 814 -37.77 -45.50 -10.45
CA LYS A 814 -36.35 -45.61 -10.10
C LYS A 814 -35.54 -44.65 -10.98
N VAL A 815 -34.93 -43.64 -10.36
CA VAL A 815 -34.04 -42.69 -11.05
C VAL A 815 -32.66 -43.33 -11.23
N ASP A 816 -32.20 -43.40 -12.47
CA ASP A 816 -30.88 -43.91 -12.85
C ASP A 816 -29.82 -42.80 -12.63
N PRO A 817 -28.83 -42.96 -11.73
CA PRO A 817 -27.96 -41.88 -11.26
C PRO A 817 -26.92 -41.38 -12.29
N ILE A 818 -26.93 -41.92 -13.52
CA ILE A 818 -25.86 -41.72 -14.53
C ILE A 818 -26.13 -40.49 -15.44
N LYS A 819 -27.15 -39.66 -15.17
CA LYS A 819 -27.41 -38.42 -15.92
C LYS A 819 -26.99 -37.12 -15.21
N MET A 820 -26.15 -37.20 -14.17
CA MET A 820 -25.49 -36.04 -13.57
C MET A 820 -24.04 -35.95 -14.08
N LYS A 821 -23.60 -34.73 -14.38
CA LYS A 821 -22.24 -34.40 -14.84
C LYS A 821 -21.19 -35.17 -14.02
N LEU A 822 -20.34 -35.93 -14.70
CA LEU A 822 -19.48 -36.95 -14.10
C LEU A 822 -18.54 -36.40 -13.00
N PHE A 823 -17.77 -35.36 -13.35
CA PHE A 823 -16.95 -34.57 -12.44
C PHE A 823 -16.94 -33.11 -12.95
N PRO A 824 -16.87 -32.09 -12.08
CA PRO A 824 -16.87 -30.69 -12.48
C PRO A 824 -15.70 -30.27 -13.39
N ASP A 825 -14.57 -30.99 -13.27
CA ASP A 825 -13.28 -30.70 -13.90
C ASP A 825 -12.96 -31.61 -15.11
N VAL A 826 -13.92 -32.41 -15.59
CA VAL A 826 -13.79 -33.18 -16.83
C VAL A 826 -14.87 -32.69 -17.80
N GLU A 827 -14.49 -31.84 -18.75
CA GLU A 827 -15.39 -31.30 -19.76
C GLU A 827 -15.90 -32.41 -20.72
N GLU A 828 -17.14 -32.31 -21.20
CA GLU A 828 -17.74 -33.33 -22.08
C GLU A 828 -17.05 -33.46 -23.44
N ASN A 829 -16.38 -32.39 -23.88
CA ASN A 829 -15.60 -32.33 -25.12
C ASN A 829 -14.18 -32.93 -24.96
N HIS A 830 -13.76 -33.28 -23.74
CA HIS A 830 -12.43 -33.80 -23.47
C HIS A 830 -12.31 -35.24 -23.96
N TRP A 831 -11.21 -35.58 -24.65
CA TRP A 831 -11.01 -36.92 -25.25
C TRP A 831 -11.17 -38.07 -24.25
N ALA A 832 -10.85 -37.82 -22.97
CA ALA A 832 -10.94 -38.81 -21.90
C ALA A 832 -12.36 -38.94 -21.30
N TYR A 833 -13.30 -38.04 -21.62
CA TYR A 833 -14.60 -37.96 -20.95
C TYR A 833 -15.37 -39.28 -21.00
N GLU A 834 -15.56 -39.85 -22.19
CA GLU A 834 -16.28 -41.13 -22.35
C GLU A 834 -15.55 -42.30 -21.68
N TYR A 835 -14.21 -42.28 -21.61
CA TYR A 835 -13.43 -43.32 -20.92
C TYR A 835 -13.55 -43.23 -19.39
N VAL A 836 -13.44 -42.01 -18.83
CA VAL A 836 -13.59 -41.78 -17.39
C VAL A 836 -15.03 -42.11 -16.98
N LYS A 837 -16.01 -41.71 -17.79
CA LYS A 837 -17.43 -42.01 -17.59
C LYS A 837 -17.71 -43.50 -17.52
N GLU A 838 -17.13 -44.28 -18.42
CA GLU A 838 -17.29 -45.74 -18.41
C GLU A 838 -16.60 -46.37 -17.18
N LEU A 839 -15.42 -45.90 -16.79
CA LEU A 839 -14.71 -46.39 -15.60
C LEU A 839 -15.42 -46.06 -14.28
N VAL A 840 -16.06 -44.88 -14.19
CA VAL A 840 -16.90 -44.51 -13.04
C VAL A 840 -18.18 -45.35 -13.01
N LYS A 841 -18.81 -45.56 -14.17
CA LYS A 841 -19.99 -46.43 -14.30
C LYS A 841 -19.70 -47.86 -13.85
N GLN A 842 -18.50 -48.37 -14.14
CA GLN A 842 -18.05 -49.68 -13.67
C GLN A 842 -17.52 -49.69 -12.22
N GLY A 843 -17.49 -48.53 -11.55
CA GLY A 843 -17.07 -48.39 -10.16
C GLY A 843 -15.56 -48.52 -9.93
N ALA A 844 -14.75 -48.40 -10.99
CA ALA A 844 -13.28 -48.40 -10.91
C ALA A 844 -12.71 -47.05 -10.44
N ILE A 845 -13.49 -45.96 -10.62
CA ILE A 845 -13.11 -44.58 -10.28
C ILE A 845 -14.26 -43.91 -9.52
N GLU A 846 -13.95 -43.19 -8.45
CA GLU A 846 -14.92 -42.45 -7.61
C GLU A 846 -14.60 -40.95 -7.48
N GLY A 847 -13.45 -40.49 -8.00
CA GLY A 847 -12.98 -39.11 -7.83
C GLY A 847 -12.36 -38.83 -6.45
N TYR A 848 -12.00 -37.58 -6.20
CA TYR A 848 -11.45 -37.09 -4.93
C TYR A 848 -12.57 -36.58 -3.99
N PRO A 849 -12.30 -36.40 -2.68
CA PRO A 849 -13.30 -35.94 -1.71
C PRO A 849 -13.92 -34.56 -2.01
N ASP A 850 -13.27 -33.76 -2.86
CA ASP A 850 -13.77 -32.47 -3.35
C ASP A 850 -14.68 -32.59 -4.60
N GLY A 851 -14.98 -33.83 -5.03
CA GLY A 851 -15.86 -34.11 -6.16
C GLY A 851 -15.19 -34.01 -7.53
N THR A 852 -13.86 -33.86 -7.60
CA THR A 852 -13.11 -33.69 -8.86
C THR A 852 -12.39 -34.97 -9.31
N PHE A 853 -11.96 -35.05 -10.57
CA PHE A 853 -11.18 -36.16 -11.15
C PHE A 853 -9.66 -35.89 -11.15
N LYS A 854 -9.24 -34.63 -11.25
CA LYS A 854 -7.85 -34.12 -11.34
C LYS A 854 -7.02 -34.79 -12.44
N GLY A 855 -7.58 -34.88 -13.65
CA GLY A 855 -6.99 -35.58 -14.79
C GLY A 855 -5.61 -35.09 -15.25
N ASP A 856 -5.32 -33.79 -15.10
CA ASP A 856 -4.04 -33.18 -15.51
C ASP A 856 -2.90 -33.38 -14.48
N ARG A 857 -3.21 -33.93 -13.30
CA ARG A 857 -2.21 -34.21 -12.28
C ARG A 857 -1.54 -35.56 -12.56
N MET A 858 -0.21 -35.59 -12.47
CA MET A 858 0.52 -36.85 -12.46
C MET A 858 0.02 -37.75 -11.32
N MET A 859 -0.50 -38.91 -11.68
CA MET A 859 -1.01 -39.92 -10.76
C MET A 859 0.14 -40.69 -10.12
N THR A 860 0.07 -40.92 -8.82
CA THR A 860 1.07 -41.74 -8.12
C THR A 860 0.86 -43.22 -8.40
N ARG A 861 1.94 -44.01 -8.31
CA ARG A 861 1.85 -45.49 -8.42
C ARG A 861 0.84 -46.10 -7.44
N TYR A 862 0.67 -45.52 -6.25
CA TYR A 862 -0.31 -45.97 -5.26
C TYR A 862 -1.76 -45.69 -5.66
N GLU A 863 -2.03 -44.53 -6.26
CA GLU A 863 -3.37 -44.18 -6.74
C GLU A 863 -3.77 -45.06 -7.93
N PHE A 864 -2.83 -45.37 -8.82
CA PHE A 864 -3.07 -46.32 -9.90
C PHE A 864 -3.31 -47.75 -9.38
N ALA A 865 -2.50 -48.21 -8.40
CA ALA A 865 -2.72 -49.51 -7.77
C ALA A 865 -4.08 -49.59 -7.05
N ALA A 866 -4.55 -48.50 -6.44
CA ALA A 866 -5.88 -48.43 -5.83
C ALA A 866 -6.99 -48.56 -6.88
N MET A 867 -6.83 -47.94 -8.07
CA MET A 867 -7.76 -48.09 -9.18
C MET A 867 -7.78 -49.54 -9.71
N LEU A 868 -6.62 -50.17 -9.87
CA LEU A 868 -6.54 -51.58 -10.28
C LEU A 868 -7.21 -52.51 -9.27
N TYR A 869 -6.99 -52.28 -7.97
CA TYR A 869 -7.61 -53.04 -6.91
C TYR A 869 -9.14 -52.94 -6.93
N LYS A 870 -9.68 -51.72 -7.10
CA LYS A 870 -11.12 -51.50 -7.25
C LYS A 870 -11.67 -52.17 -8.50
N ALA A 871 -10.95 -52.07 -9.62
CA ALA A 871 -11.35 -52.73 -10.86
C ALA A 871 -11.45 -54.25 -10.69
N MET A 872 -10.48 -54.88 -10.01
CA MET A 872 -10.52 -56.31 -9.68
C MET A 872 -11.70 -56.67 -8.75
N GLN A 873 -11.99 -55.84 -7.74
CA GLN A 873 -13.12 -56.07 -6.84
C GLN A 873 -14.47 -56.00 -7.57
N LYS A 874 -14.57 -55.17 -8.61
CA LYS A 874 -15.75 -55.07 -9.48
C LYS A 874 -15.79 -56.11 -10.60
N GLY A 875 -14.86 -57.07 -10.60
CA GLY A 875 -14.82 -58.16 -11.57
C GLY A 875 -14.33 -57.76 -12.96
N ILE A 876 -13.69 -56.58 -13.10
CA ILE A 876 -13.09 -56.14 -14.37
C ILE A 876 -11.81 -56.96 -14.60
N ASN A 877 -11.69 -57.53 -15.80
CA ASN A 877 -10.58 -58.40 -16.16
C ASN A 877 -9.31 -57.56 -16.42
N VAL A 878 -8.37 -57.57 -15.46
CA VAL A 878 -7.10 -56.84 -15.56
C VAL A 878 -6.01 -57.75 -16.12
N ASN A 879 -5.17 -57.22 -17.02
CA ASN A 879 -4.07 -57.98 -17.62
C ASN A 879 -3.10 -58.48 -16.54
N LYS A 880 -2.80 -59.77 -16.56
CA LYS A 880 -1.88 -60.43 -15.62
C LYS A 880 -0.51 -59.75 -15.53
N LYS A 881 0.02 -59.24 -16.65
CA LYS A 881 1.30 -58.51 -16.67
C LYS A 881 1.27 -57.23 -15.82
N ILE A 882 0.13 -56.53 -15.77
CA ILE A 882 -0.06 -55.32 -14.96
C ILE A 882 -0.25 -55.69 -13.49
N LEU A 883 -0.92 -56.80 -13.20
CA LEU A 883 -1.06 -57.32 -11.83
C LEU A 883 0.29 -57.73 -11.24
N ASP A 884 1.14 -58.37 -12.05
CA ASP A 884 2.50 -58.76 -11.64
C ASP A 884 3.38 -57.51 -11.43
N GLU A 885 3.22 -56.44 -12.23
CA GLU A 885 4.00 -55.19 -12.10
C GLU A 885 3.64 -54.36 -10.85
N PHE A 886 2.40 -54.45 -10.38
CA PHE A 886 1.89 -53.71 -9.21
C PHE A 886 1.63 -54.61 -8.00
N GLU A 887 2.14 -55.85 -7.99
CA GLU A 887 1.92 -56.85 -6.94
C GLU A 887 2.27 -56.30 -5.55
N VAL A 888 3.40 -55.60 -5.42
CA VAL A 888 3.90 -55.03 -4.16
C VAL A 888 2.98 -53.94 -3.59
N GLU A 889 2.35 -53.14 -4.45
CA GLU A 889 1.39 -52.11 -4.06
C GLU A 889 0.00 -52.71 -3.80
N LEU A 890 -0.41 -53.73 -4.56
CA LEU A 890 -1.70 -54.43 -4.41
C LEU A 890 -1.78 -55.23 -3.10
N GLU A 891 -0.68 -55.85 -2.64
CA GLU A 891 -0.59 -56.53 -1.33
C GLU A 891 -0.89 -55.62 -0.13
N ARG A 892 -0.83 -54.30 -0.32
CA ARG A 892 -1.11 -53.32 0.74
C ARG A 892 -2.59 -53.03 0.87
N PHE A 893 -3.43 -53.37 -0.09
CA PHE A 893 -4.87 -53.15 0.01
C PHE A 893 -5.56 -54.40 0.59
N ARG A 894 -6.32 -54.23 1.67
CA ARG A 894 -7.17 -55.27 2.27
C ARG A 894 -8.63 -54.84 2.27
N ILE A 895 -9.53 -55.80 2.07
CA ILE A 895 -10.98 -55.60 2.24
C ILE A 895 -11.33 -55.96 3.68
N ASP A 896 -11.85 -54.99 4.43
CA ASP A 896 -12.53 -55.25 5.69
C ASP A 896 -14.04 -55.16 5.46
N VAL A 897 -14.77 -56.23 5.79
CA VAL A 897 -16.23 -56.24 5.75
C VAL A 897 -16.77 -55.45 6.95
N ILE A 898 -17.46 -54.34 6.69
CA ILE A 898 -18.03 -53.44 7.70
C ILE A 898 -19.43 -53.89 8.12
N ALA A 899 -20.22 -54.44 7.21
CA ALA A 899 -21.57 -54.93 7.48
C ALA A 899 -21.88 -56.19 6.65
N LYS A 900 -22.72 -57.08 7.19
CA LYS A 900 -23.25 -58.27 6.52
C LYS A 900 -24.77 -58.27 6.57
N ASP A 901 -25.42 -58.84 5.57
CA ASP A 901 -26.86 -59.11 5.61
C ASP A 901 -27.19 -60.30 6.53
N LYS A 902 -28.49 -60.60 6.66
CA LYS A 902 -29.02 -61.67 7.50
C LYS A 902 -28.58 -63.07 7.05
N ASP A 903 -28.11 -63.22 5.80
CA ASP A 903 -27.65 -64.48 5.23
C ASP A 903 -26.11 -64.63 5.31
N GLY A 904 -25.44 -63.66 5.93
CA GLY A 904 -24.00 -63.67 6.19
C GLY A 904 -23.15 -63.15 5.02
N ASN A 905 -23.77 -62.61 3.97
CA ASN A 905 -23.07 -62.02 2.83
C ASN A 905 -22.66 -60.58 3.15
N PRO A 906 -21.47 -60.15 2.73
CA PRO A 906 -21.00 -58.78 2.96
C PRO A 906 -21.86 -57.76 2.20
N THR A 907 -22.40 -56.77 2.92
CA THR A 907 -23.22 -55.68 2.36
C THR A 907 -22.50 -54.33 2.29
N ILE A 908 -21.48 -54.13 3.14
CA ILE A 908 -20.62 -52.94 3.10
C ILE A 908 -19.17 -53.38 3.31
N GLU A 909 -18.29 -53.04 2.37
CA GLU A 909 -16.86 -53.37 2.39
C GLU A 909 -16.02 -52.08 2.34
N ARG A 910 -14.96 -51.98 3.17
CA ARG A 910 -13.97 -50.89 3.12
C ARG A 910 -12.64 -51.41 2.64
N ILE A 911 -12.02 -50.69 1.71
CA ILE A 911 -10.64 -50.93 1.32
C ILE A 911 -9.73 -50.14 2.27
N ARG A 912 -8.81 -50.82 2.96
CA ARG A 912 -7.81 -50.21 3.84
C ARG A 912 -6.40 -50.46 3.29
N VAL A 913 -5.53 -49.45 3.35
CA VAL A 913 -4.11 -49.60 3.01
C VAL A 913 -3.35 -50.01 4.28
N ASN A 914 -2.76 -51.19 4.29
CA ASN A 914 -1.81 -51.62 5.31
C ASN A 914 -0.46 -50.94 5.07
N GLU A 915 0.05 -50.22 6.07
CA GLU A 915 1.47 -49.90 6.13
C GLU A 915 2.26 -51.15 6.53
N LYS A 916 2.92 -51.80 5.57
CA LYS A 916 3.99 -52.76 5.92
C LYS A 916 5.32 -52.02 6.00
N LYS A 917 5.90 -52.05 7.21
CA LYS A 917 7.29 -51.72 7.54
C LYS A 917 8.23 -52.16 6.42
N LYS A 918 9.15 -51.28 6.02
CA LYS A 918 10.35 -51.64 5.25
C LYS A 918 11.05 -52.85 5.90
N ALA A 919 11.15 -53.96 5.16
CA ALA A 919 12.31 -54.83 5.19
C ALA A 919 13.56 -53.93 4.94
N LYS A 920 14.60 -53.93 5.76
CA LYS A 920 15.67 -54.93 5.70
C LYS A 920 15.23 -56.32 5.29
#